data_AF-H0WTW0-F1
#
_entry.id   AF-H0WTW0-F1
#
_cell.length_a   1.000
_cell.length_b   1.000
_cell.length_c   1.000
_cell.angle_alpha   90.00
_cell.angle_beta   90.00
_cell.angle_gamma   90.00
#
_symmetry.space_group_name_H-M   'P 1'
#
loop_
_entity.id
_entity.type
_entity.pdbx_description
1 polymer ?
#
loop_
_entity_poly.entity_id
_entity_poly.type
_entity_poly.pdbx_seq_one_letter_code
_entity_poly.pdbx_strand_id
1 'polypeptide(L)'
;MKASFWASEDNKPDLLCGKQAHYVVYPEYFTMLLCMTVVWGGLLKTFFKNSEVLVLTILSLSGFVVGQLAYHFVEVHQIVYPLLRTPSFALYSYFSPLIIFMAALDVDYYVLKNVFWQVLLTGLVSFATALIIIGYMVLKFNKASWDLQSCLLFSITLSVTDPIHSVNSLKTIGISKMYTDIIRGESLIICGITSICFGIFRSNSIHISDFSELHIILRLSLDVAGSIICGYWCAKIIKFILADLFSNTLTNLILCFSMVYTTFYIVEFLGMSGIVALVTVGLNLDSLTFKPKIEFVINKFLLIFSSVYQHLIYAFFGIVIGCGEIKYYKFHTVVFIFILYTTVNMVRLLTILLVKPILMRTSYEYNWQWGVVITWSGIKGFFSLLLAPDIYNLAEQKVEAPHMFILYVQVISLLTMGINSYMMTWSASTLGLCVISLPRQMAMQNVIQHIQEMIQNTITLSKTEKILTNVNWTFVEEKTKIEYEYIFPYDATHTKRNEKFPTDEVLIEEARLHVAIIQMSSFEKQCTDGILGAQAARILIGATKSFCPIPGKFMSIYDVSSYAVARSWLIKFKNILSFLKYPEENIPFLLPGTNKFLVFVYHIVFSEEFKYAGYIISVLYIYPMIIHLWPMARELNVSTLISLNYYFIFLYVLQAALKIIILKRKYFQHRWNTLEFLIMTIGIIDVFCIYFVRLRPDNLLLIQFTVVMGYFRIIRFLPLFKVIIPMLVEVVDVQIKKRLNLIYSITKGYVKSQEDAKLLVKQVSSRESIYQKIHKILETNKRDAVRELGLIEHEGRDVVIALKTKQAIRNVISKALKNLTFLWSRGIIDKHEGIEMNKVLLGKIKALNNFPMAIPPPTPDKYLHNIIWLENKEVLIEFFKERAKPAYFDYGDIICKEGEMPQGIYLIISGMAIVKSLRMKNFGVCGWLHNHCAMEAKPFFFTEYCTSGDIIGELSCLLKREIEYTAICETILQACFISLEDLYEGFDVFWPSLEYKIWLKLALNTAHQYFESSLADEDLTFQKCVQFNHAYVETLSSYNEMTINNVTMKFVIIVYGSVIDMKTEEPYLAPCILPDTCEQIQGTSDLSKLLVILASEPAKTIDNTMELCMPNLIFGEPRKNITGREKMR
;
A
#
# COMPACT_ATOMS: atom_id res chain seq x y z
N MET A 1 -15.64 17.99 30.98
CA MET A 1 -14.49 18.71 30.42
C MET A 1 -14.56 20.14 30.94
N LYS A 2 -13.68 20.55 31.87
CA LYS A 2 -13.74 21.88 32.50
C LYS A 2 -13.34 22.94 31.47
N ALA A 3 -14.24 23.88 31.18
CA ALA A 3 -14.05 25.03 30.30
C ALA A 3 -13.01 26.06 30.83
N SER A 4 -12.34 25.77 31.96
CA SER A 4 -11.53 26.74 32.70
C SER A 4 -10.13 26.98 32.14
N PHE A 5 -9.67 26.24 31.13
CA PHE A 5 -8.38 26.51 30.48
C PHE A 5 -8.51 27.51 29.32
N TRP A 6 -9.73 27.79 28.87
CA TRP A 6 -10.02 28.65 27.71
C TRP A 6 -10.90 29.85 28.04
N ALA A 7 -11.22 30.07 29.31
CA ALA A 7 -11.95 31.25 29.77
C ALA A 7 -10.93 32.33 30.15
N SER A 8 -10.90 33.44 29.42
CA SER A 8 -10.38 34.70 29.95
C SER A 8 -11.26 35.12 31.14
N GLU A 9 -10.66 35.79 32.13
CA GLU A 9 -11.30 36.23 33.38
C GLU A 9 -12.42 37.28 33.21
N ASP A 10 -12.87 37.56 31.98
CA ASP A 10 -13.95 38.51 31.72
C ASP A 10 -15.32 37.80 31.73
N ASN A 11 -16.18 38.23 32.66
CA ASN A 11 -17.53 37.71 32.95
C ASN A 11 -18.58 37.89 31.82
N LYS A 12 -18.19 38.02 30.55
CA LYS A 12 -19.14 38.05 29.41
C LYS A 12 -19.07 36.72 28.63
N PRO A 13 -20.20 36.06 28.36
CA PRO A 13 -20.20 34.88 27.51
C PRO A 13 -19.79 35.25 26.08
N ASP A 14 -18.80 34.54 25.51
CA ASP A 14 -18.45 34.60 24.08
C ASP A 14 -19.71 34.33 23.24
N LEU A 15 -20.26 35.36 22.62
CA LEU A 15 -21.41 35.29 21.73
C LEU A 15 -20.94 35.40 20.28
N LEU A 16 -21.38 34.49 19.42
CA LEU A 16 -21.10 34.55 17.98
C LEU A 16 -21.65 35.81 17.32
N CYS A 17 -22.82 36.27 17.79
CA CYS A 17 -23.48 37.53 17.43
C CYS A 17 -24.75 37.73 18.28
N GLY A 18 -25.22 38.97 18.42
CA GLY A 18 -26.55 39.30 18.97
C GLY A 18 -26.58 39.65 20.46
N LYS A 19 -27.78 39.90 20.99
CA LYS A 19 -27.99 40.34 22.38
C LYS A 19 -27.91 39.19 23.38
N GLN A 20 -27.49 39.48 24.60
CA GLN A 20 -27.55 38.51 25.72
C GLN A 20 -29.00 38.19 26.08
N ALA A 21 -29.28 36.92 26.40
CA ALA A 21 -30.62 36.50 26.81
C ALA A 21 -30.91 36.99 28.23
N HIS A 22 -32.06 37.64 28.41
CA HIS A 22 -32.61 38.01 29.73
C HIS A 22 -33.60 36.96 30.28
N TYR A 23 -33.63 35.75 29.70
CA TYR A 23 -34.59 34.69 30.01
C TYR A 23 -33.91 33.33 30.24
N VAL A 24 -34.63 32.39 30.86
CA VAL A 24 -34.14 31.03 31.16
C VAL A 24 -34.01 30.22 29.86
N VAL A 25 -32.84 29.64 29.63
CA VAL A 25 -32.51 28.88 28.41
C VAL A 25 -32.71 27.39 28.65
N TYR A 26 -33.54 26.75 27.83
CA TYR A 26 -33.72 25.29 27.85
C TYR A 26 -32.80 24.62 26.81
N PRO A 27 -32.02 23.60 27.20
CA PRO A 27 -31.06 22.93 26.32
C PRO A 27 -31.71 22.11 25.18
N GLU A 28 -32.98 21.72 25.33
CA GLU A 28 -33.71 20.89 24.37
C GLU A 28 -33.86 21.56 22.99
N TYR A 29 -33.98 22.89 22.94
CA TYR A 29 -34.21 23.62 21.69
C TYR A 29 -33.03 23.56 20.71
N PHE A 30 -31.80 23.41 21.20
CA PHE A 30 -30.62 23.27 20.32
C PHE A 30 -30.67 21.96 19.51
N THR A 31 -31.09 20.87 20.17
CA THR A 31 -31.21 19.56 19.50
C THR A 31 -32.33 19.56 18.47
N MET A 32 -33.44 20.25 18.76
CA MET A 32 -34.52 20.46 17.79
C MET A 32 -34.05 21.26 16.57
N LEU A 33 -33.32 22.37 16.78
CA LEU A 33 -32.76 23.17 15.69
C LEU A 33 -31.83 22.34 14.77
N LEU A 34 -30.96 21.52 15.38
CA LEU A 34 -30.11 20.58 14.65
C LEU A 34 -30.93 19.58 13.82
N CYS A 35 -31.93 18.92 14.42
CA CYS A 35 -32.75 17.95 13.70
C CYS A 35 -33.54 18.60 12.55
N MET A 36 -34.14 19.77 12.79
CA MET A 36 -34.93 20.47 11.78
C MET A 36 -34.09 20.93 10.59
N THR A 37 -32.89 21.45 10.84
CA THR A 37 -31.95 21.86 9.77
C THR A 37 -31.48 20.67 8.93
N VAL A 38 -31.21 19.52 9.56
CA VAL A 38 -30.83 18.28 8.84
C VAL A 38 -31.98 17.75 7.97
N VAL A 39 -33.20 17.69 8.51
CA VAL A 39 -34.40 17.27 7.76
C VAL A 39 -34.65 18.20 6.58
N TRP A 40 -34.56 19.52 6.80
CA TRP A 40 -34.74 20.52 5.75
C TRP A 40 -33.68 20.41 4.65
N GLY A 41 -32.40 20.27 5.02
CA GLY A 41 -31.33 20.02 4.05
C GLY A 41 -31.51 18.72 3.27
N GLY A 42 -31.99 17.66 3.92
CA GLY A 42 -32.35 16.39 3.28
C GLY A 42 -33.46 16.54 2.25
N LEU A 43 -34.55 17.23 2.60
CA LEU A 43 -35.67 17.53 1.68
C LEU A 43 -35.20 18.37 0.49
N LEU A 44 -34.42 19.43 0.73
CA LEU A 44 -33.88 20.24 -0.37
C LEU A 44 -33.02 19.40 -1.33
N LYS A 45 -32.20 18.50 -0.79
CA LYS A 45 -31.36 17.60 -1.61
C LYS A 45 -32.18 16.61 -2.44
N THR A 46 -33.31 16.12 -1.92
CA THR A 46 -34.21 15.23 -2.68
C THR A 46 -34.99 15.97 -3.78
N PHE A 47 -35.37 17.23 -3.55
CA PHE A 47 -36.06 18.05 -4.56
C PHE A 47 -35.12 18.51 -5.68
N PHE A 48 -33.92 19.00 -5.34
CA PHE A 48 -33.03 19.63 -6.31
C PHE A 48 -32.02 18.68 -6.98
N LYS A 49 -32.05 17.37 -6.65
CA LYS A 49 -31.32 16.16 -7.13
C LYS A 49 -29.91 16.27 -7.76
N ASN A 50 -29.55 17.38 -8.40
CA ASN A 50 -28.30 17.65 -9.11
C ASN A 50 -27.59 18.97 -8.74
N SER A 51 -28.17 19.89 -7.94
CA SER A 51 -27.51 21.18 -7.61
C SER A 51 -27.24 21.38 -6.12
N GLU A 52 -26.03 21.01 -5.68
CA GLU A 52 -25.59 21.24 -4.28
C GLU A 52 -25.53 22.73 -3.93
N VAL A 53 -25.17 23.58 -4.89
CA VAL A 53 -25.08 25.03 -4.68
C VAL A 53 -26.42 25.63 -4.33
N LEU A 54 -27.49 25.26 -5.06
CA LEU A 54 -28.84 25.75 -4.78
C LEU A 54 -29.35 25.30 -3.42
N VAL A 55 -29.02 24.07 -3.00
CA VAL A 55 -29.39 23.58 -1.67
C VAL A 55 -28.74 24.45 -0.58
N LEU A 56 -27.44 24.73 -0.71
CA LEU A 56 -26.71 25.52 0.28
C LEU A 56 -27.13 27.01 0.30
N THR A 57 -27.46 27.60 -0.85
CA THR A 57 -27.97 28.99 -0.90
C THR A 57 -29.36 29.11 -0.27
N ILE A 58 -30.28 28.18 -0.57
CA ILE A 58 -31.63 28.16 0.03
C ILE A 58 -31.52 27.94 1.53
N LEU A 59 -30.61 27.06 1.98
CA LEU A 59 -30.41 26.78 3.39
C LEU A 59 -29.85 28.01 4.13
N SER A 60 -28.86 28.67 3.55
CA SER A 60 -28.31 29.96 4.03
C SER A 60 -29.39 31.04 4.13
N LEU A 61 -30.23 31.18 3.10
CA LEU A 61 -31.32 32.17 3.07
C LEU A 61 -32.40 31.84 4.11
N SER A 62 -32.76 30.56 4.25
CA SER A 62 -33.71 30.11 5.27
C SER A 62 -33.19 30.37 6.68
N GLY A 63 -31.88 30.15 6.92
CA GLY A 63 -31.22 30.50 8.17
C GLY A 63 -31.28 32.00 8.44
N PHE A 64 -31.00 32.84 7.44
CA PHE A 64 -31.10 34.30 7.56
C PHE A 64 -32.52 34.76 7.96
N VAL A 65 -33.55 34.20 7.33
CA VAL A 65 -34.95 34.49 7.69
C VAL A 65 -35.26 34.08 9.14
N VAL A 66 -34.80 32.91 9.58
CA VAL A 66 -34.97 32.45 10.96
C VAL A 66 -34.22 33.35 11.95
N GLY A 67 -33.00 33.79 11.63
CA GLY A 67 -32.24 34.74 12.44
C GLY A 67 -32.94 36.10 12.55
N GLN A 68 -33.50 36.60 11.44
CA GLN A 68 -34.24 37.86 11.44
C GLN A 68 -35.53 37.77 12.28
N LEU A 69 -36.23 36.63 12.22
CA LEU A 69 -37.36 36.35 13.10
C LEU A 69 -36.92 36.28 14.57
N ALA A 70 -35.77 35.67 14.86
CA ALA A 70 -35.18 35.64 16.21
C ALA A 70 -34.85 37.04 16.74
N TYR A 71 -34.49 37.99 15.88
CA TYR A 71 -34.25 39.37 16.30
C TYR A 71 -35.52 40.09 16.78
N HIS A 72 -36.67 39.79 16.16
CA HIS A 72 -37.95 40.42 16.49
C HIS A 72 -38.78 39.67 17.53
N PHE A 73 -38.72 38.33 17.54
CA PHE A 73 -39.54 37.47 18.38
C PHE A 73 -38.71 36.73 19.43
N VAL A 74 -39.05 36.92 20.71
CA VAL A 74 -38.34 36.31 21.85
C VAL A 74 -38.43 34.78 21.83
N GLU A 75 -39.57 34.23 21.40
CA GLU A 75 -39.80 32.78 21.28
C GLU A 75 -38.84 32.12 20.29
N VAL A 76 -38.59 32.76 19.15
CA VAL A 76 -37.63 32.28 18.14
C VAL A 76 -36.19 32.51 18.62
N HIS A 77 -35.94 33.61 19.34
CA HIS A 77 -34.64 33.85 19.97
C HIS A 77 -34.28 32.76 20.98
N GLN A 78 -35.23 32.22 21.75
CA GLN A 78 -34.99 31.10 22.66
C GLN A 78 -34.47 29.84 21.96
N ILE A 79 -34.91 29.59 20.73
CA ILE A 79 -34.50 28.43 19.93
C ILE A 79 -33.07 28.61 19.38
N VAL A 80 -32.74 29.83 18.96
CA VAL A 80 -31.46 30.16 18.32
C VAL A 80 -30.37 30.52 19.33
N TYR A 81 -30.72 31.05 20.50
CA TYR A 81 -29.77 31.52 21.51
C TYR A 81 -28.73 30.47 21.96
N PRO A 82 -29.06 29.17 22.12
CA PRO A 82 -28.06 28.15 22.39
C PRO A 82 -26.96 28.08 21.33
N LEU A 83 -27.28 28.27 20.05
CA LEU A 83 -26.30 28.35 18.96
C LEU A 83 -25.43 29.59 19.11
N LEU A 84 -26.03 30.76 19.34
CA LEU A 84 -25.29 32.03 19.49
C LEU A 84 -24.32 32.03 20.67
N ARG A 85 -24.64 31.29 21.74
CA ARG A 85 -23.78 31.10 22.92
C ARG A 85 -22.63 30.12 22.69
N THR A 86 -22.66 29.31 21.63
CA THR A 86 -21.57 28.37 21.38
C THR A 86 -20.29 29.13 21.00
N PRO A 87 -19.14 28.86 21.63
CA PRO A 87 -17.91 29.55 21.29
C PRO A 87 -17.48 29.19 19.86
N SER A 88 -16.97 30.17 19.11
CA SER A 88 -16.52 30.02 17.72
C SER A 88 -15.60 28.81 17.51
N PHE A 89 -14.64 28.66 18.42
CA PHE A 89 -13.69 27.57 18.37
C PHE A 89 -14.31 26.18 18.57
N ALA A 90 -15.43 26.07 19.30
CA ALA A 90 -16.11 24.78 19.44
C ALA A 90 -16.73 24.35 18.12
N LEU A 91 -17.38 25.26 17.38
CA LEU A 91 -17.91 24.95 16.04
C LEU A 91 -16.80 24.52 15.08
N TYR A 92 -15.67 25.24 15.10
CA TYR A 92 -14.48 24.85 14.34
C TYR A 92 -13.99 23.45 14.74
N SER A 93 -13.88 23.16 16.04
CA SER A 93 -13.40 21.87 16.57
C SER A 93 -14.35 20.69 16.28
N TYR A 94 -15.65 20.93 16.17
CA TYR A 94 -16.62 19.86 15.86
C TYR A 94 -16.66 19.51 14.38
N PHE A 95 -16.68 20.53 13.50
CA PHE A 95 -16.88 20.29 12.07
C PHE A 95 -15.57 20.10 11.29
N SER A 96 -14.52 20.86 11.62
CA SER A 96 -13.27 20.86 10.84
C SER A 96 -12.58 19.49 10.78
N PRO A 97 -12.42 18.73 11.89
CA PRO A 97 -11.59 17.52 11.90
C PRO A 97 -12.00 16.48 10.87
N LEU A 98 -13.30 16.16 10.82
CA LEU A 98 -13.82 15.13 9.94
C LEU A 98 -13.72 15.52 8.46
N ILE A 99 -14.00 16.79 8.16
CA ILE A 99 -14.04 17.27 6.78
C ILE A 99 -12.63 17.36 6.19
N ILE A 100 -11.66 17.88 6.97
CA ILE A 100 -10.24 17.89 6.56
C ILE A 100 -9.70 16.47 6.43
N PHE A 101 -10.05 15.58 7.36
CA PHE A 101 -9.63 14.18 7.28
C PHE A 101 -10.16 13.48 6.02
N MET A 102 -11.44 13.66 5.68
CA MET A 102 -12.04 13.14 4.45
C MET A 102 -11.32 13.68 3.21
N ALA A 103 -11.07 14.99 3.16
CA ALA A 103 -10.36 15.60 2.06
C ALA A 103 -8.92 15.07 1.91
N ALA A 104 -8.22 14.83 3.03
CA ALA A 104 -6.87 14.30 3.02
C ALA A 104 -6.79 12.81 2.64
N LEU A 105 -7.77 11.99 3.04
CA LEU A 105 -7.86 10.56 2.67
C LEU A 105 -8.03 10.34 1.16
N ASP A 106 -8.75 11.24 0.49
CA ASP A 106 -9.04 11.14 -0.95
C ASP A 106 -7.82 11.45 -1.85
N VAL A 107 -6.73 12.00 -1.29
CA VAL A 107 -5.50 12.37 -2.02
C VAL A 107 -4.55 11.19 -2.10
N ASP A 108 -4.06 10.88 -3.31
CA ASP A 108 -3.03 9.85 -3.46
C ASP A 108 -1.66 10.34 -2.95
N TYR A 109 -1.20 9.79 -1.81
CA TYR A 109 0.09 10.14 -1.19
C TYR A 109 1.28 10.05 -2.15
N TYR A 110 1.32 9.01 -2.99
CA TYR A 110 2.43 8.78 -3.92
C TYR A 110 2.53 9.86 -5.01
N VAL A 111 1.39 10.34 -5.50
CA VAL A 111 1.34 11.45 -6.47
C VAL A 111 1.80 12.73 -5.79
N LEU A 112 1.27 13.00 -4.59
CA LEU A 112 1.64 14.18 -3.81
C LEU A 112 3.13 14.17 -3.45
N LYS A 113 3.72 13.02 -3.10
CA LYS A 113 5.14 12.90 -2.76
C LYS A 113 6.05 13.35 -3.91
N ASN A 114 5.71 12.98 -5.14
CA ASN A 114 6.49 13.36 -6.32
C ASN A 114 6.35 14.86 -6.63
N VAL A 115 5.20 15.46 -6.31
CA VAL A 115 4.86 16.86 -6.63
C VAL A 115 4.90 17.77 -5.39
N PHE A 116 5.40 17.28 -4.25
CA PHE A 116 5.23 17.92 -2.94
C PHE A 116 5.77 19.34 -2.91
N TRP A 117 6.98 19.55 -3.44
CA TRP A 117 7.61 20.87 -3.47
C TRP A 117 6.85 21.86 -4.34
N GLN A 118 6.24 21.40 -5.44
CA GLN A 118 5.41 22.25 -6.29
C GLN A 118 4.13 22.66 -5.55
N VAL A 119 3.44 21.71 -4.92
CA VAL A 119 2.19 22.00 -4.18
C VAL A 119 2.47 22.93 -3.00
N LEU A 120 3.54 22.68 -2.23
CA LEU A 120 3.95 23.52 -1.10
C LEU A 120 4.27 24.96 -1.52
N LEU A 121 5.07 25.12 -2.57
CA LEU A 121 5.47 26.45 -3.03
C LEU A 121 4.29 27.21 -3.66
N THR A 122 3.42 26.52 -4.40
CA THR A 122 2.18 27.10 -4.94
C THR A 122 1.24 27.55 -3.82
N GLY A 123 1.07 26.74 -2.77
CA GLY A 123 0.28 27.09 -1.59
C GLY A 123 0.82 28.31 -0.82
N LEU A 124 2.14 28.39 -0.65
CA LEU A 124 2.78 29.54 0.03
C LEU A 124 2.66 30.83 -0.78
N VAL A 125 2.92 30.78 -2.09
CA VAL A 125 2.79 31.94 -2.98
C VAL A 125 1.34 32.40 -3.07
N SER A 126 0.38 31.48 -3.18
CA SER A 126 -1.04 31.82 -3.22
C SER A 126 -1.53 32.43 -1.91
N PHE A 127 -1.11 31.91 -0.75
CA PHE A 127 -1.42 32.49 0.54
C PHE A 127 -0.85 33.91 0.70
N ALA A 128 0.44 34.10 0.39
CA ALA A 128 1.12 35.40 0.57
C ALA A 128 0.53 36.50 -0.32
N THR A 129 0.29 36.19 -1.60
CA THR A 129 -0.30 37.15 -2.55
C THR A 129 -1.75 37.49 -2.20
N ALA A 130 -2.54 36.51 -1.75
CA ALA A 130 -3.89 36.75 -1.26
C ALA A 130 -3.89 37.65 -0.02
N LEU A 131 -3.01 37.38 0.94
CA LEU A 131 -2.86 38.19 2.15
C LEU A 131 -2.55 39.66 1.83
N ILE A 132 -1.58 39.90 0.93
CA ILE A 132 -1.15 41.25 0.54
C ILE A 132 -2.25 41.98 -0.23
N ILE A 133 -2.79 41.38 -1.29
CA ILE A 133 -3.71 42.08 -2.21
C ILE A 133 -5.10 42.24 -1.59
N ILE A 134 -5.64 41.20 -0.95
CA ILE A 134 -6.94 41.30 -0.28
C ILE A 134 -6.83 42.25 0.91
N GLY A 135 -5.73 42.19 1.69
CA GLY A 135 -5.46 43.11 2.78
C GLY A 135 -5.41 44.57 2.33
N TYR A 136 -4.67 44.86 1.24
CA TYR A 136 -4.61 46.19 0.65
C TYR A 136 -5.98 46.70 0.16
N MET A 137 -6.73 45.84 -0.54
CA MET A 137 -8.05 46.21 -1.07
C MET A 137 -9.04 46.50 0.05
N VAL A 138 -9.02 45.72 1.13
CA VAL A 138 -9.87 45.93 2.30
C VAL A 138 -9.50 47.23 3.01
N LEU A 139 -8.21 47.52 3.21
CA LEU A 139 -7.76 48.78 3.81
C LEU A 139 -8.18 50.02 2.99
N LYS A 140 -8.16 49.93 1.65
CA LYS A 140 -8.43 51.07 0.77
C LYS A 140 -9.91 51.32 0.52
N PHE A 141 -10.70 50.27 0.29
CA PHE A 141 -12.09 50.38 -0.16
C PHE A 141 -13.12 50.30 0.98
N ASN A 142 -12.69 49.89 2.18
CA ASN A 142 -13.62 49.80 3.29
C ASN A 142 -13.78 51.15 4.00
N LYS A 143 -14.99 51.71 3.90
CA LYS A 143 -15.36 52.98 4.54
C LYS A 143 -15.49 52.87 6.07
N ALA A 144 -15.62 51.66 6.61
CA ALA A 144 -15.82 51.40 8.04
C ALA A 144 -14.50 51.39 8.87
N SER A 145 -13.40 51.89 8.31
CA SER A 145 -12.09 52.06 8.98
C SER A 145 -11.72 50.91 9.94
N TRP A 146 -11.67 49.69 9.41
CA TRP A 146 -11.30 48.52 10.21
C TRP A 146 -9.85 48.60 10.68
N ASP A 147 -9.59 48.08 11.88
CA ASP A 147 -8.24 47.94 12.41
C ASP A 147 -7.37 47.07 11.47
N LEU A 148 -6.07 47.36 11.41
CA LEU A 148 -5.09 46.64 10.58
C LEU A 148 -5.11 45.14 10.90
N GLN A 149 -5.21 44.80 12.19
CA GLN A 149 -5.28 43.41 12.65
C GLN A 149 -6.52 42.68 12.12
N SER A 150 -7.68 43.36 12.11
CA SER A 150 -8.93 42.79 11.58
C SER A 150 -8.87 42.62 10.05
N CYS A 151 -8.24 43.57 9.35
CA CYS A 151 -8.02 43.47 7.90
C CYS A 151 -7.11 42.30 7.52
N LEU A 152 -6.04 42.06 8.29
CA LEU A 152 -5.13 40.93 8.08
C LEU A 152 -5.81 39.60 8.36
N LEU A 153 -6.58 39.47 9.46
CA LEU A 153 -7.34 38.25 9.74
C LEU A 153 -8.41 37.97 8.66
N PHE A 154 -9.06 39.02 8.16
CA PHE A 154 -10.03 38.90 7.07
C PHE A 154 -9.37 38.51 5.74
N SER A 155 -8.17 39.02 5.42
CA SER A 155 -7.45 38.57 4.23
C SER A 155 -6.97 37.12 4.35
N ILE A 156 -6.54 36.70 5.55
CA ILE A 156 -6.17 35.31 5.85
C ILE A 156 -7.39 34.38 5.67
N THR A 157 -8.57 34.70 6.21
CA THR A 157 -9.76 33.84 6.03
C THR A 157 -10.20 33.74 4.57
N LEU A 158 -10.15 34.84 3.83
CA LEU A 158 -10.48 34.85 2.41
C LEU A 158 -9.41 34.19 1.53
N SER A 159 -8.20 33.94 2.03
CA SER A 159 -7.16 33.22 1.27
C SER A 159 -7.45 31.71 1.18
N VAL A 160 -8.30 31.17 2.06
CA VAL A 160 -8.55 29.73 2.13
C VAL A 160 -9.43 29.24 0.97
N THR A 161 -8.92 28.25 0.26
CA THR A 161 -9.64 27.50 -0.77
C THR A 161 -10.19 26.19 -0.19
N ASP A 162 -11.37 25.77 -0.65
CA ASP A 162 -12.03 24.55 -0.15
C ASP A 162 -11.49 23.30 -0.86
N PRO A 163 -10.96 22.29 -0.14
CA PRO A 163 -10.44 21.06 -0.74
C PRO A 163 -11.49 20.11 -1.33
N ILE A 164 -12.77 20.26 -0.98
CA ILE A 164 -13.84 19.36 -1.42
C ILE A 164 -14.52 19.91 -2.68
N HIS A 165 -15.11 21.11 -2.59
CA HIS A 165 -15.90 21.67 -3.68
C HIS A 165 -15.06 22.08 -4.89
N SER A 166 -13.79 22.48 -4.68
CA SER A 166 -12.87 22.80 -5.77
C SER A 166 -12.65 21.65 -6.74
N VAL A 167 -12.80 20.40 -6.27
CA VAL A 167 -12.50 19.21 -7.06
C VAL A 167 -13.75 18.43 -7.46
N ASN A 168 -14.82 18.43 -6.67
CA ASN A 168 -16.04 17.69 -6.99
C ASN A 168 -16.61 18.06 -8.37
N SER A 169 -16.54 19.33 -8.73
CA SER A 169 -16.97 19.81 -10.05
C SER A 169 -16.16 19.18 -11.19
N LEU A 170 -14.84 18.99 -11.01
CA LEU A 170 -13.95 18.36 -12.00
C LEU A 170 -14.11 16.83 -12.06
N LYS A 171 -14.43 16.19 -10.92
CA LYS A 171 -14.66 14.73 -10.86
C LYS A 171 -15.82 14.30 -11.75
N THR A 172 -16.88 15.12 -11.86
CA THR A 172 -18.04 14.81 -12.71
C THR A 172 -17.73 14.77 -14.21
N ILE A 173 -16.63 15.42 -14.63
CA ILE A 173 -16.25 15.61 -16.04
C ILE A 173 -15.20 14.57 -16.49
N GLY A 174 -14.71 13.73 -15.58
CA GLY A 174 -13.78 12.65 -15.92
C GLY A 174 -12.32 13.11 -16.10
N ILE A 175 -11.96 14.26 -15.52
CA ILE A 175 -10.60 14.78 -15.51
C ILE A 175 -9.64 13.85 -14.76
N SER A 176 -8.37 13.81 -15.19
CA SER A 176 -7.37 12.93 -14.59
C SER A 176 -7.23 13.19 -13.09
N LYS A 177 -7.16 12.09 -12.31
CA LYS A 177 -7.06 12.14 -10.85
C LYS A 177 -5.85 12.95 -10.35
N MET A 178 -4.80 13.03 -11.17
CA MET A 178 -3.58 13.76 -10.83
C MET A 178 -3.80 15.27 -10.67
N TYR A 179 -4.45 15.94 -11.62
CA TYR A 179 -4.70 17.39 -11.50
C TYR A 179 -5.65 17.70 -10.35
N THR A 180 -6.62 16.82 -10.12
CA THR A 180 -7.52 16.94 -8.98
C THR A 180 -6.80 16.81 -7.63
N ASP A 181 -5.80 15.94 -7.55
CA ASP A 181 -5.02 15.75 -6.32
C ASP A 181 -4.03 16.91 -6.07
N ILE A 182 -3.51 17.55 -7.12
CA ILE A 182 -2.68 18.76 -7.01
C ILE A 182 -3.49 19.93 -6.43
N ILE A 183 -4.68 20.20 -7.00
CA ILE A 183 -5.57 21.27 -6.52
C ILE A 183 -5.99 21.00 -5.07
N ARG A 184 -6.36 19.75 -4.74
CA ARG A 184 -6.71 19.37 -3.36
C ARG A 184 -5.53 19.53 -2.41
N GLY A 185 -4.34 19.08 -2.81
CA GLY A 185 -3.12 19.25 -2.03
C GLY A 185 -2.80 20.71 -1.72
N GLU A 186 -2.98 21.61 -2.70
CA GLU A 186 -2.77 23.05 -2.54
C GLU A 186 -3.70 23.61 -1.45
N SER A 187 -5.00 23.32 -1.57
CA SER A 187 -6.00 23.77 -0.59
C SER A 187 -5.74 23.23 0.83
N LEU A 188 -5.30 21.97 0.98
CA LEU A 188 -4.96 21.39 2.29
C LEU A 188 -3.77 22.11 2.94
N ILE A 189 -2.76 22.49 2.15
CA ILE A 189 -1.60 23.27 2.65
C ILE A 189 -2.06 24.66 3.10
N ILE A 190 -2.91 25.33 2.32
CA ILE A 190 -3.46 26.65 2.67
C ILE A 190 -4.29 26.57 3.96
N CYS A 191 -5.14 25.55 4.12
CA CYS A 191 -5.87 25.28 5.35
C CYS A 191 -4.93 25.10 6.55
N GLY A 192 -3.84 24.35 6.38
CA GLY A 192 -2.82 24.13 7.41
C GLY A 192 -2.13 25.43 7.84
N ILE A 193 -1.62 26.21 6.88
CA ILE A 193 -0.97 27.52 7.14
C ILE A 193 -1.94 28.45 7.86
N THR A 194 -3.18 28.54 7.37
CA THR A 194 -4.20 29.40 7.97
C THR A 194 -4.51 29.02 9.41
N SER A 195 -4.63 27.72 9.71
CA SER A 195 -4.86 27.24 11.08
C SER A 195 -3.74 27.65 12.04
N ILE A 196 -2.47 27.61 11.59
CA ILE A 196 -1.32 28.00 12.39
C ILE A 196 -1.32 29.51 12.63
N CYS A 197 -1.61 30.31 11.60
CA CYS A 197 -1.74 31.76 11.74
C CYS A 197 -2.81 32.12 12.79
N PHE A 198 -4.00 31.53 12.71
CA PHE A 198 -5.07 31.74 13.69
C PHE A 198 -4.69 31.26 15.10
N GLY A 199 -3.99 30.13 15.23
CA GLY A 199 -3.48 29.63 16.50
C GLY A 199 -2.51 30.61 17.19
N ILE A 200 -1.60 31.23 16.43
CA ILE A 200 -0.68 32.25 16.96
C ILE A 200 -1.44 33.49 17.45
N PHE A 201 -2.39 33.99 16.65
CA PHE A 201 -3.18 35.16 17.04
C PHE A 201 -3.95 34.92 18.34
N ARG A 202 -4.48 33.69 18.53
CA ARG A 202 -5.15 33.32 19.78
C ARG A 202 -4.21 33.26 20.97
N SER A 203 -2.98 32.77 20.80
CA SER A 203 -2.01 32.68 21.89
C SER A 203 -1.36 34.02 22.26
N ASN A 204 -1.23 34.96 21.31
CA ASN A 204 -0.41 36.17 21.48
C ASN A 204 -1.17 37.40 22.01
N SER A 205 -2.47 37.28 22.34
CA SER A 205 -3.25 38.42 22.84
C SER A 205 -2.91 38.90 24.27
N ILE A 206 -1.94 38.28 24.97
CA ILE A 206 -1.69 38.54 26.40
C ILE A 206 -0.43 39.40 26.69
N HIS A 207 0.61 39.42 25.85
CA HIS A 207 1.77 40.32 26.04
C HIS A 207 2.51 40.61 24.72
N ILE A 208 2.29 41.79 24.14
CA ILE A 208 2.91 42.24 22.87
C ILE A 208 4.29 42.90 23.06
N SER A 209 4.76 43.12 24.30
CA SER A 209 5.88 44.03 24.55
C SER A 209 7.30 43.45 24.41
N ASP A 210 7.52 42.13 24.50
CA ASP A 210 8.88 41.56 24.50
C ASP A 210 8.99 40.32 23.59
N PHE A 211 9.15 40.50 22.28
CA PHE A 211 9.48 39.36 21.40
C PHE A 211 10.56 39.68 20.37
N SER A 212 11.67 38.92 20.45
CA SER A 212 12.64 38.77 19.38
C SER A 212 12.01 37.97 18.23
N GLU A 213 12.16 38.45 16.99
CA GLU A 213 11.63 37.83 15.75
C GLU A 213 11.98 36.34 15.62
N LEU A 214 13.11 35.91 16.21
CA LEU A 214 13.57 34.53 16.21
C LEU A 214 12.67 33.58 17.01
N HIS A 215 12.03 34.05 18.09
CA HIS A 215 11.16 33.20 18.91
C HIS A 215 9.86 32.84 18.18
N ILE A 216 9.31 33.74 17.37
CA ILE A 216 8.10 33.50 16.59
C ILE A 216 8.39 32.46 15.48
N ILE A 217 9.52 32.59 14.79
CA ILE A 217 9.93 31.65 13.75
C ILE A 217 10.23 30.28 14.36
N LEU A 218 10.92 30.22 15.50
CA LEU A 218 11.21 28.97 16.20
C LEU A 218 9.91 28.28 16.64
N ARG A 219 8.96 29.03 17.19
CA ARG A 219 7.64 28.51 17.61
C ARG A 219 6.85 27.97 16.42
N LEU A 220 6.77 28.73 15.32
CA LEU A 220 6.16 28.28 14.06
C LEU A 220 6.76 26.96 13.55
N SER A 221 8.09 26.87 13.56
CA SER A 221 8.79 25.68 13.10
C SER A 221 8.51 24.46 13.99
N LEU A 222 8.40 24.66 15.30
CA LEU A 222 8.06 23.63 16.27
C LEU A 222 6.61 23.18 16.15
N ASP A 223 5.67 24.11 15.91
CA ASP A 223 4.25 23.79 15.76
C ASP A 223 4.02 22.94 14.50
N VAL A 224 4.64 23.31 13.36
CA VAL A 224 4.56 22.54 12.11
C VAL A 224 5.22 21.17 12.26
N ALA A 225 6.47 21.13 12.71
CA ALA A 225 7.22 19.88 12.83
C ALA A 225 6.59 18.94 13.86
N GLY A 226 6.16 19.47 15.01
CA GLY A 226 5.48 18.75 16.07
C GLY A 226 4.15 18.14 15.59
N SER A 227 3.33 18.90 14.88
CA SER A 227 2.06 18.43 14.31
C SER A 227 2.27 17.28 13.33
N ILE A 228 3.27 17.39 12.44
CA ILE A 228 3.61 16.35 11.46
C ILE A 228 4.11 15.08 12.15
N ILE A 229 4.99 15.20 13.14
CA ILE A 229 5.53 14.06 13.88
C ILE A 229 4.41 13.36 14.65
N CYS A 230 3.59 14.10 15.39
CA CYS A 230 2.49 13.55 16.17
C CYS A 230 1.46 12.86 15.26
N GLY A 231 1.06 13.52 14.17
CA GLY A 231 0.12 12.95 13.21
C GLY A 231 0.67 11.70 12.49
N TYR A 232 1.97 11.65 12.17
CA TYR A 232 2.60 10.44 11.63
C TYR A 232 2.53 9.25 12.60
N TRP A 233 2.83 9.47 13.89
CA TRP A 233 2.71 8.43 14.91
C TRP A 233 1.25 7.99 15.11
N CYS A 234 0.32 8.93 15.14
CA CYS A 234 -1.10 8.64 15.20
C CYS A 234 -1.57 7.80 14.00
N ALA A 235 -1.12 8.11 12.78
CA ALA A 235 -1.42 7.32 11.60
C ALA A 235 -0.88 5.88 11.71
N LYS A 236 0.32 5.70 12.30
CA LYS A 236 0.87 4.36 12.57
C LYS A 236 0.06 3.58 13.58
N ILE A 237 -0.42 4.23 14.65
CA ILE A 237 -1.31 3.62 15.65
C ILE A 237 -2.63 3.21 14.99
N ILE A 238 -3.25 4.10 14.21
CA ILE A 238 -4.49 3.80 13.47
C ILE A 238 -4.26 2.62 12.53
N LYS A 239 -3.19 2.62 11.73
CA LYS A 239 -2.83 1.49 10.85
C LYS A 239 -2.68 0.17 11.61
N PHE A 240 -2.04 0.22 12.78
CA PHE A 240 -1.84 -0.98 13.60
C PHE A 240 -3.17 -1.55 14.10
N ILE A 241 -4.06 -0.70 14.60
CA ILE A 241 -5.35 -1.16 15.13
C ILE A 241 -6.28 -1.63 14.00
N LEU A 242 -6.29 -0.91 12.87
CA LEU A 242 -7.10 -1.28 11.71
C LEU A 242 -6.58 -2.51 10.95
N ALA A 243 -5.33 -2.91 11.19
CA ALA A 243 -4.76 -4.14 10.66
C ALA A 243 -5.30 -5.39 11.36
N ASP A 244 -5.99 -5.28 12.51
CA ASP A 244 -6.59 -6.45 13.14
C ASP A 244 -7.73 -6.98 12.26
N LEU A 245 -7.57 -8.24 11.81
CA LEU A 245 -8.43 -8.87 10.80
C LEU A 245 -9.87 -9.13 11.27
N PHE A 246 -10.12 -9.00 12.57
CA PHE A 246 -11.32 -9.45 13.29
C PHE A 246 -12.24 -8.35 13.76
N SER A 247 -11.84 -7.09 13.61
CA SER A 247 -12.74 -6.00 13.92
C SER A 247 -13.89 -6.02 12.93
N ASN A 248 -15.12 -6.08 13.47
CA ASN A 248 -16.33 -5.89 12.70
C ASN A 248 -16.20 -4.60 11.88
N THR A 249 -16.78 -4.58 10.68
CA THR A 249 -16.83 -3.38 9.82
C THR A 249 -17.29 -2.15 10.61
N LEU A 250 -18.27 -2.35 11.49
CA LEU A 250 -18.78 -1.35 12.43
C LEU A 250 -17.73 -0.87 13.43
N THR A 251 -17.00 -1.78 14.08
CA THR A 251 -15.96 -1.43 15.07
C THR A 251 -14.84 -0.62 14.43
N ASN A 252 -14.40 -0.99 13.22
CA ASN A 252 -13.40 -0.24 12.47
C ASN A 252 -13.85 1.17 12.14
N LEU A 253 -15.12 1.33 11.77
CA LEU A 253 -15.70 2.62 11.44
C LEU A 253 -15.82 3.52 12.67
N ILE A 254 -16.33 2.99 13.79
CA ILE A 254 -16.41 3.73 15.08
C ILE A 254 -15.01 4.13 15.55
N LEU A 255 -14.05 3.21 15.47
CA LEU A 255 -12.67 3.47 15.87
C LEU A 255 -12.02 4.54 14.97
N CYS A 256 -12.21 4.46 13.66
CA CYS A 256 -11.67 5.44 12.72
C CYS A 256 -12.21 6.85 13.02
N PHE A 257 -13.53 6.97 13.19
CA PHE A 257 -14.18 8.23 13.57
C PHE A 257 -13.65 8.77 14.92
N SER A 258 -13.60 7.92 15.96
CA SER A 258 -13.10 8.32 17.27
C SER A 258 -11.64 8.77 17.22
N MET A 259 -10.78 8.03 16.50
CA MET A 259 -9.36 8.35 16.40
C MET A 259 -9.10 9.70 15.74
N VAL A 260 -9.86 10.06 14.70
CA VAL A 260 -9.75 11.38 14.06
C VAL A 260 -9.93 12.50 15.09
N TYR A 261 -11.02 12.48 15.86
CA TYR A 261 -11.24 13.49 16.90
C TYR A 261 -10.22 13.42 18.03
N THR A 262 -9.83 12.22 18.49
CA THR A 262 -8.81 12.06 19.52
C THR A 262 -7.47 12.65 19.08
N THR A 263 -7.05 12.43 17.83
CA THR A 263 -5.80 13.00 17.30
C THR A 263 -5.84 14.52 17.24
N PHE A 264 -6.96 15.09 16.79
CA PHE A 264 -7.16 16.54 16.79
C PHE A 264 -7.01 17.14 18.18
N TYR A 265 -7.75 16.63 19.18
CA TYR A 265 -7.74 17.19 20.53
C TYR A 265 -6.42 16.97 21.27
N ILE A 266 -5.73 15.84 21.08
CA ILE A 266 -4.41 15.61 21.70
C ILE A 266 -3.38 16.60 21.17
N VAL A 267 -3.37 16.85 19.86
CA VAL A 267 -2.40 17.76 19.23
C VAL A 267 -2.67 19.21 19.63
N GLU A 268 -3.93 19.64 19.61
CA GLU A 268 -4.33 20.97 20.10
C GLU A 268 -4.01 21.14 21.59
N PHE A 269 -4.16 20.09 22.41
CA PHE A 269 -3.77 20.13 23.83
C PHE A 269 -2.27 20.34 24.03
N LEU A 270 -1.44 19.84 23.11
CA LEU A 270 0.02 20.05 23.12
C LEU A 270 0.43 21.44 22.61
N GLY A 271 -0.53 22.31 22.24
CA GLY A 271 -0.27 23.63 21.69
C GLY A 271 0.18 23.63 20.23
N MET A 272 -0.03 22.51 19.52
CA MET A 272 0.30 22.33 18.10
C MET A 272 -0.96 22.38 17.23
N SER A 273 -0.84 22.45 15.89
CA SER A 273 -2.00 22.49 14.99
C SER A 273 -2.62 21.10 14.76
N GLY A 274 -3.84 20.90 15.27
CA GLY A 274 -4.60 19.68 15.08
C GLY A 274 -4.94 19.41 13.61
N ILE A 275 -5.15 20.46 12.80
CA ILE A 275 -5.43 20.32 11.37
C ILE A 275 -4.25 19.75 10.61
N VAL A 276 -3.05 20.28 10.85
CA VAL A 276 -1.84 19.79 10.17
C VAL A 276 -1.60 18.32 10.53
N ALA A 277 -1.81 17.95 11.80
CA ALA A 277 -1.75 16.56 12.21
C ALA A 277 -2.79 15.69 11.48
N LEU A 278 -4.04 16.12 11.35
CA LEU A 278 -5.07 15.38 10.61
C LEU A 278 -4.77 15.23 9.12
N VAL A 279 -4.24 16.27 8.49
CA VAL A 279 -3.78 16.20 7.09
C VAL A 279 -2.68 15.13 6.98
N THR A 280 -1.72 15.11 7.91
CA THR A 280 -0.70 14.06 7.91
C THR A 280 -1.26 12.67 8.19
N VAL A 281 -2.31 12.55 9.01
CA VAL A 281 -2.98 11.26 9.26
C VAL A 281 -3.68 10.78 7.99
N GLY A 282 -4.51 11.63 7.36
CA GLY A 282 -5.24 11.30 6.13
C GLY A 282 -4.31 10.94 4.98
N LEU A 283 -3.27 11.74 4.73
CA LEU A 283 -2.28 11.48 3.69
C LEU A 283 -1.47 10.20 3.92
N ASN A 284 -1.35 9.74 5.17
CA ASN A 284 -0.67 8.48 5.44
C ASN A 284 -1.61 7.28 5.34
N LEU A 285 -2.93 7.45 5.43
CA LEU A 285 -3.91 6.38 5.39
C LEU A 285 -4.40 6.17 3.95
N ASP A 286 -3.73 5.29 3.22
CA ASP A 286 -4.13 4.94 1.84
C ASP A 286 -5.31 3.95 1.80
N SER A 287 -5.93 3.80 0.62
CA SER A 287 -6.91 2.75 0.28
C SER A 287 -6.48 1.36 0.75
N LEU A 288 -5.20 1.01 0.54
CA LEU A 288 -4.57 -0.24 1.00
C LEU A 288 -4.42 -0.38 2.53
N THR A 289 -4.83 0.60 3.32
CA THR A 289 -4.97 0.48 4.78
C THR A 289 -6.31 -0.15 5.15
N PHE A 290 -7.31 0.08 4.32
CA PHE A 290 -8.63 -0.49 4.48
C PHE A 290 -8.73 -1.75 3.62
N LYS A 291 -9.46 -2.77 4.09
CA LYS A 291 -9.90 -3.81 3.15
C LYS A 291 -10.83 -3.13 2.13
N PRO A 292 -10.83 -3.46 0.83
CA PRO A 292 -11.60 -2.72 -0.18
C PRO A 292 -13.11 -2.64 0.15
N LYS A 293 -13.67 -3.70 0.73
CA LYS A 293 -15.07 -3.70 1.23
C LYS A 293 -15.30 -2.71 2.39
N ILE A 294 -14.31 -2.55 3.28
CA ILE A 294 -14.36 -1.64 4.42
C ILE A 294 -14.13 -0.19 3.97
N GLU A 295 -13.20 0.02 3.04
CA GLU A 295 -12.90 1.34 2.46
C GLU A 295 -14.14 1.98 1.86
N PHE A 296 -14.88 1.20 1.04
CA PHE A 296 -16.13 1.67 0.46
C PHE A 296 -17.13 2.12 1.52
N VAL A 297 -17.28 1.35 2.60
CA VAL A 297 -18.21 1.67 3.69
C VAL A 297 -17.75 2.93 4.46
N ILE A 298 -16.45 3.05 4.76
CA ILE A 298 -15.89 4.21 5.46
C ILE A 298 -16.03 5.47 4.62
N ASN A 299 -15.66 5.44 3.34
CA ASN A 299 -15.76 6.59 2.45
C ASN A 299 -17.22 7.04 2.28
N LYS A 300 -18.16 6.10 2.12
CA LYS A 300 -19.60 6.43 2.08
C LYS A 300 -20.08 7.04 3.39
N PHE A 301 -19.65 6.50 4.53
CA PHE A 301 -20.00 7.04 5.85
C PHE A 301 -19.46 8.46 6.07
N LEU A 302 -18.18 8.70 5.77
CA LEU A 302 -17.57 10.03 5.87
C LEU A 302 -18.25 11.05 4.96
N LEU A 303 -18.65 10.64 3.74
CA LEU A 303 -19.39 11.48 2.81
C LEU A 303 -20.76 11.91 3.36
N ILE A 304 -21.48 10.99 4.01
CA ILE A 304 -22.77 11.29 4.64
C ILE A 304 -22.59 12.38 5.71
N PHE A 305 -21.63 12.22 6.63
CA PHE A 305 -21.39 13.20 7.69
C PHE A 305 -20.89 14.55 7.17
N SER A 306 -19.99 14.54 6.18
CA SER A 306 -19.51 15.78 5.55
C SER A 306 -20.66 16.57 4.93
N SER A 307 -21.57 15.91 4.21
CA SER A 307 -22.76 16.58 3.65
C SER A 307 -23.68 17.15 4.73
N VAL A 308 -23.87 16.43 5.85
CA VAL A 308 -24.67 16.92 6.98
C VAL A 308 -24.02 18.14 7.63
N TYR A 309 -22.71 18.12 7.86
CA TYR A 309 -21.98 19.25 8.45
C TYR A 309 -22.00 20.49 7.56
N GLN A 310 -21.88 20.33 6.25
CA GLN A 310 -22.02 21.46 5.31
C GLN A 310 -23.41 22.10 5.41
N HIS A 311 -24.47 21.30 5.44
CA HIS A 311 -25.82 21.84 5.64
C HIS A 311 -25.91 22.64 6.96
N LEU A 312 -25.42 22.07 8.06
CA LEU A 312 -25.43 22.74 9.36
C LEU A 312 -24.65 24.06 9.35
N ILE A 313 -23.44 24.08 8.78
CA ILE A 313 -22.57 25.27 8.73
C ILE A 313 -23.27 26.43 8.02
N TYR A 314 -23.80 26.20 6.81
CA TYR A 314 -24.45 27.26 6.03
C TYR A 314 -25.79 27.70 6.65
N ALA A 315 -26.56 26.78 7.25
CA ALA A 315 -27.76 27.13 8.01
C ALA A 315 -27.41 28.02 9.22
N PHE A 316 -26.43 27.59 10.03
CA PHE A 316 -26.04 28.25 11.27
C PHE A 316 -25.47 29.64 11.01
N PHE A 317 -24.55 29.80 10.05
CA PHE A 317 -24.03 31.13 9.74
C PHE A 317 -25.07 32.02 9.06
N GLY A 318 -26.03 31.45 8.31
CA GLY A 318 -27.22 32.19 7.87
C GLY A 318 -28.00 32.76 9.06
N ILE A 319 -28.26 31.96 10.09
CA ILE A 319 -28.93 32.40 11.32
C ILE A 319 -28.13 33.48 12.06
N VAL A 320 -26.81 33.28 12.22
CA VAL A 320 -25.92 34.25 12.88
C VAL A 320 -25.95 35.61 12.16
N ILE A 321 -25.93 35.62 10.82
CA ILE A 321 -26.05 36.87 10.04
C ILE A 321 -27.42 37.52 10.26
N GLY A 322 -28.51 36.74 10.25
CA GLY A 322 -29.87 37.26 10.44
C GLY A 322 -30.13 37.89 11.82
N CYS A 323 -29.38 37.49 12.85
CA CYS A 323 -29.43 38.10 14.18
C CYS A 323 -28.69 39.45 14.27
N GLY A 324 -27.95 39.85 13.23
CA GLY A 324 -27.20 41.10 13.17
C GLY A 324 -28.07 42.33 12.89
N GLU A 325 -27.51 43.53 13.08
CA GLU A 325 -28.26 44.77 12.86
C GLU A 325 -28.47 45.07 11.37
N ILE A 326 -29.74 45.23 10.96
CA ILE A 326 -30.15 45.48 9.56
C ILE A 326 -29.62 46.83 9.02
N LYS A 327 -29.34 47.79 9.91
CA LYS A 327 -28.95 49.17 9.55
C LYS A 327 -27.69 49.24 8.65
N TYR A 328 -26.86 48.21 8.69
CA TYR A 328 -25.61 48.11 7.93
C TYR A 328 -25.76 47.44 6.55
N TYR A 329 -26.94 46.90 6.20
CA TYR A 329 -27.23 46.35 4.87
C TYR A 329 -27.64 47.44 3.88
N LYS A 330 -26.66 48.21 3.41
CA LYS A 330 -26.88 49.28 2.40
C LYS A 330 -26.45 48.80 1.01
N PHE A 331 -26.85 49.54 -0.02
CA PHE A 331 -26.41 49.30 -1.40
C PHE A 331 -24.87 49.24 -1.53
N HIS A 332 -24.14 50.04 -0.74
CA HIS A 332 -22.67 50.00 -0.68
C HIS A 332 -22.12 48.62 -0.30
N THR A 333 -22.81 47.87 0.56
CA THR A 333 -22.42 46.51 0.97
C THR A 333 -22.41 45.56 -0.23
N VAL A 334 -23.42 45.66 -1.10
CA VAL A 334 -23.53 44.86 -2.33
C VAL A 334 -22.40 45.20 -3.30
N VAL A 335 -22.11 46.48 -3.50
CA VAL A 335 -20.99 46.94 -4.35
C VAL A 335 -19.66 46.43 -3.81
N PHE A 336 -19.44 46.49 -2.48
CA PHE A 336 -18.21 45.99 -1.85
C PHE A 336 -18.06 44.47 -1.99
N ILE A 337 -19.14 43.70 -1.87
CA ILE A 337 -19.15 42.24 -2.14
C ILE A 337 -18.71 41.95 -3.57
N PHE A 338 -19.23 42.69 -4.55
CA PHE A 338 -18.86 42.51 -5.96
C PHE A 338 -17.38 42.85 -6.22
N ILE A 339 -16.86 43.92 -5.60
CA ILE A 339 -15.44 44.29 -5.65
C ILE A 339 -14.58 43.18 -5.02
N LEU A 340 -14.96 42.68 -3.85
CA LEU A 340 -14.25 41.58 -3.18
C LEU A 340 -14.26 40.31 -4.03
N TYR A 341 -15.41 39.93 -4.59
CA TYR A 341 -15.52 38.77 -5.48
C TYR A 341 -14.59 38.89 -6.70
N THR A 342 -14.60 40.05 -7.36
CA THR A 342 -13.71 40.32 -8.49
C THR A 342 -12.24 40.27 -8.08
N THR A 343 -11.91 40.86 -6.93
CA THR A 343 -10.55 40.87 -6.37
C THR A 343 -10.03 39.46 -6.11
N VAL A 344 -10.83 38.60 -5.49
CA VAL A 344 -10.46 37.22 -5.18
C VAL A 344 -10.10 36.45 -6.44
N ASN A 345 -10.92 36.56 -7.49
CA ASN A 345 -10.66 35.91 -8.76
C ASN A 345 -9.40 36.48 -9.46
N MET A 346 -9.19 37.79 -9.38
CA MET A 346 -7.97 38.44 -9.90
C MET A 346 -6.70 38.02 -9.16
N VAL A 347 -6.76 37.89 -7.82
CA VAL A 347 -5.64 37.34 -7.04
C VAL A 347 -5.31 35.94 -7.51
N ARG A 348 -6.31 35.08 -7.73
CA ARG A 348 -6.10 33.71 -8.20
C ARG A 348 -5.48 33.66 -9.60
N LEU A 349 -5.90 34.55 -10.49
CA LEU A 349 -5.26 34.72 -11.80
C LEU A 349 -3.79 35.10 -11.67
N LEU A 350 -3.51 36.09 -10.83
CA LEU A 350 -2.14 36.57 -10.58
C LEU A 350 -1.26 35.48 -9.96
N THR A 351 -1.78 34.69 -9.01
CA THR A 351 -1.02 33.59 -8.41
C THR A 351 -0.56 32.58 -9.44
N ILE A 352 -1.43 32.20 -10.36
CA ILE A 352 -1.09 31.19 -11.36
C ILE A 352 -0.10 31.75 -12.38
N LEU A 353 -0.20 33.04 -12.72
CA LEU A 353 0.80 33.72 -13.54
C LEU A 353 2.17 33.76 -12.85
N LEU A 354 2.23 34.01 -11.55
CA LEU A 354 3.47 34.03 -10.76
C LEU A 354 4.10 32.64 -10.59
N VAL A 355 3.27 31.60 -10.46
CA VAL A 355 3.74 30.22 -10.26
C VAL A 355 4.00 29.51 -11.61
N LYS A 356 3.50 30.01 -12.75
CA LYS A 356 3.78 29.53 -14.11
C LYS A 356 5.25 29.12 -14.38
N PRO A 357 6.28 29.93 -14.06
CA PRO A 357 7.68 29.55 -14.31
C PRO A 357 8.13 28.34 -13.48
N ILE A 358 7.56 28.14 -12.30
CA ILE A 358 7.84 26.98 -11.44
C ILE A 358 7.17 25.73 -12.03
N LEU A 359 5.91 25.83 -12.48
CA LEU A 359 5.19 24.72 -13.09
C LEU A 359 5.81 24.26 -14.42
N MET A 360 6.40 25.17 -15.20
CA MET A 360 7.02 24.85 -16.49
C MET A 360 8.37 24.13 -16.39
N ARG A 361 9.09 24.25 -15.27
CA ARG A 361 10.41 23.62 -15.08
C ARG A 361 10.33 22.18 -14.56
N THR A 362 9.18 21.77 -14.04
CA THR A 362 8.94 20.42 -13.55
C THR A 362 8.53 19.49 -14.70
N SER A 363 8.92 18.21 -14.62
CA SER A 363 8.83 17.17 -15.66
C SER A 363 7.43 16.82 -16.21
N TYR A 364 6.41 17.65 -15.97
CA TYR A 364 5.04 17.44 -16.41
C TYR A 364 4.61 18.57 -17.35
N GLU A 365 3.97 18.22 -18.47
CA GLU A 365 3.54 19.15 -19.50
C GLU A 365 2.42 20.08 -18.98
N TYR A 366 2.78 21.18 -18.32
CA TYR A 366 1.85 22.24 -17.98
C TYR A 366 1.44 22.99 -19.25
N ASN A 367 0.21 22.75 -19.71
CA ASN A 367 -0.40 23.49 -20.80
C ASN A 367 -1.08 24.77 -20.27
N TRP A 368 -1.04 25.86 -21.04
CA TRP A 368 -1.72 27.11 -20.70
C TRP A 368 -3.24 26.90 -20.51
N GLN A 369 -3.82 25.91 -21.22
CA GLN A 369 -5.21 25.50 -21.09
C GLN A 369 -5.54 25.04 -19.66
N TRP A 370 -4.65 24.26 -19.03
CA TRP A 370 -4.79 23.87 -17.62
C TRP A 370 -4.68 25.07 -16.69
N GLY A 371 -3.83 26.04 -17.03
CA GLY A 371 -3.74 27.30 -16.31
C GLY A 371 -5.10 27.99 -16.18
N VAL A 372 -5.86 28.09 -17.28
CA VAL A 372 -7.20 28.70 -17.27
C VAL A 372 -8.16 27.93 -16.35
N VAL A 373 -8.19 26.60 -16.41
CA VAL A 373 -9.06 25.80 -15.53
C VAL A 373 -8.69 25.97 -14.04
N ILE A 374 -7.39 25.99 -13.72
CA ILE A 374 -6.90 26.16 -12.34
C ILE A 374 -7.18 27.58 -11.81
N THR A 375 -7.30 28.60 -12.68
CA THR A 375 -7.70 29.96 -12.22
C THR A 375 -9.10 29.99 -11.64
N TRP A 376 -10.01 29.17 -12.16
CA TRP A 376 -11.38 29.04 -11.66
C TRP A 376 -11.51 28.03 -10.50
N SER A 377 -10.45 27.30 -10.14
CA SER A 377 -10.51 26.31 -9.05
C SER A 377 -10.48 26.90 -7.64
N GLY A 378 -10.24 28.22 -7.50
CA GLY A 378 -10.19 28.96 -6.24
C GLY A 378 -11.56 29.15 -5.57
N ILE A 379 -12.31 28.05 -5.38
CA ILE A 379 -13.61 28.02 -4.72
C ILE A 379 -13.42 28.17 -3.21
N LYS A 380 -14.12 29.11 -2.58
CA LYS A 380 -14.14 29.27 -1.12
C LYS A 380 -15.31 28.51 -0.53
N GLY A 381 -15.15 28.04 0.70
CA GLY A 381 -16.11 27.11 1.27
C GLY A 381 -16.29 27.20 2.78
N PHE A 382 -16.75 26.10 3.34
CA PHE A 382 -17.13 25.98 4.75
C PHE A 382 -15.97 26.30 5.70
N PHE A 383 -14.72 26.02 5.31
CA PHE A 383 -13.58 26.26 6.18
C PHE A 383 -13.34 27.75 6.44
N SER A 384 -13.46 28.59 5.40
CA SER A 384 -13.41 30.05 5.56
C SER A 384 -14.53 30.57 6.45
N LEU A 385 -15.73 29.95 6.36
CA LEU A 385 -16.88 30.29 7.19
C LEU A 385 -16.66 29.95 8.68
N LEU A 386 -16.05 28.80 8.98
CA LEU A 386 -15.76 28.38 10.36
C LEU A 386 -14.76 29.30 11.08
N LEU A 387 -13.87 29.98 10.35
CA LEU A 387 -12.90 30.93 10.90
C LEU A 387 -13.42 32.37 10.99
N ALA A 388 -14.50 32.71 10.28
CA ALA A 388 -15.04 34.06 10.25
C ALA A 388 -15.46 34.61 11.64
N PRO A 389 -16.03 33.80 12.56
CA PRO A 389 -16.42 34.29 13.89
C PRO A 389 -15.24 34.64 14.80
N ASP A 390 -14.05 34.09 14.58
CA ASP A 390 -12.87 34.48 15.36
C ASP A 390 -12.48 35.95 15.06
N ILE A 391 -12.78 36.42 13.84
CA ILE A 391 -12.66 37.84 13.48
C ILE A 391 -13.72 38.66 14.20
N TYR A 392 -14.96 38.17 14.28
CA TYR A 392 -16.05 38.84 14.98
C TYR A 392 -15.66 39.13 16.44
N ASN A 393 -15.22 38.11 17.19
CA ASN A 393 -14.90 38.26 18.61
C ASN A 393 -13.76 39.27 18.85
N LEU A 394 -12.76 39.28 17.96
CA LEU A 394 -11.60 40.16 18.08
C LEU A 394 -11.92 41.60 17.62
N ALA A 395 -12.85 41.74 16.67
CA ALA A 395 -13.30 43.02 16.15
C ALA A 395 -14.43 43.66 16.98
N GLU A 396 -15.16 42.89 17.81
CA GLU A 396 -16.28 43.38 18.63
C GLU A 396 -15.87 44.54 19.56
N GLN A 397 -14.62 44.57 20.02
CA GLN A 397 -14.10 45.66 20.84
C GLN A 397 -13.68 46.90 20.03
N LYS A 398 -13.44 46.77 18.72
CA LYS A 398 -12.74 47.78 17.89
C LYS A 398 -13.55 48.30 16.69
N VAL A 399 -14.61 47.62 16.28
CA VAL A 399 -15.34 47.87 15.02
C VAL A 399 -16.84 47.92 15.28
N GLU A 400 -17.52 48.91 14.69
CA GLU A 400 -18.96 49.16 14.92
C GLU A 400 -19.91 48.06 14.39
N ALA A 401 -19.48 47.26 13.41
CA ALA A 401 -20.34 46.25 12.77
C ALA A 401 -19.58 44.94 12.43
N PRO A 402 -19.23 44.12 13.44
CA PRO A 402 -18.44 42.89 13.25
C PRO A 402 -19.20 41.75 12.56
N HIS A 403 -20.53 41.71 12.60
CA HIS A 403 -21.34 40.68 11.90
C HIS A 403 -21.19 40.73 10.37
N MET A 404 -20.75 41.87 9.83
CA MET A 404 -20.53 42.04 8.40
C MET A 404 -19.40 41.17 7.85
N PHE A 405 -18.39 40.83 8.67
CA PHE A 405 -17.31 39.92 8.28
C PHE A 405 -17.85 38.54 7.87
N ILE A 406 -18.75 37.99 8.69
CA ILE A 406 -19.39 36.68 8.45
C ILE A 406 -20.23 36.74 7.17
N LEU A 407 -20.98 37.82 6.95
CA LEU A 407 -21.73 38.02 5.71
C LEU A 407 -20.83 38.03 4.48
N TYR A 408 -19.75 38.81 4.49
CA TYR A 408 -18.86 38.89 3.33
C TYR A 408 -18.26 37.53 2.99
N VAL A 409 -17.78 36.78 3.99
CA VAL A 409 -17.23 35.44 3.76
C VAL A 409 -18.31 34.48 3.21
N GLN A 410 -19.52 34.49 3.78
CA GLN A 410 -20.60 33.61 3.35
C GLN A 410 -21.06 33.87 1.92
N VAL A 411 -21.28 35.13 1.56
CA VAL A 411 -21.73 35.51 0.22
C VAL A 411 -20.63 35.23 -0.82
N ILE A 412 -19.37 35.53 -0.51
CA ILE A 412 -18.24 35.22 -1.42
C ILE A 412 -18.10 33.70 -1.59
N SER A 413 -18.28 32.91 -0.53
CA SER A 413 -18.24 31.46 -0.61
C SER A 413 -19.34 30.90 -1.53
N LEU A 414 -20.59 31.36 -1.37
CA LEU A 414 -21.69 30.94 -2.25
C LEU A 414 -21.49 31.40 -3.70
N LEU A 415 -21.03 32.63 -3.93
CA LEU A 415 -20.76 33.16 -5.28
C LEU A 415 -19.65 32.38 -6.00
N THR A 416 -18.53 32.13 -5.31
CA THR A 416 -17.42 31.35 -5.89
C THR A 416 -17.83 29.90 -6.12
N MET A 417 -18.56 29.26 -5.21
CA MET A 417 -19.03 27.90 -5.39
C MET A 417 -20.02 27.76 -6.56
N GLY A 418 -20.87 28.75 -6.82
CA GLY A 418 -21.77 28.76 -7.98
C GLY A 418 -21.07 29.13 -9.29
N ILE A 419 -20.55 30.36 -9.37
CA ILE A 419 -20.04 30.95 -10.62
C ILE A 419 -18.70 30.31 -11.00
N ASN A 420 -17.75 30.15 -10.07
CA ASN A 420 -16.44 29.59 -10.43
C ASN A 420 -16.54 28.10 -10.76
N SER A 421 -17.39 27.32 -10.08
CA SER A 421 -17.64 25.93 -10.45
C SER A 421 -18.19 25.83 -11.88
N TYR A 422 -19.19 26.65 -12.22
CA TYR A 422 -19.72 26.70 -13.58
C TYR A 422 -18.67 27.12 -14.61
N MET A 423 -17.89 28.17 -14.34
CA MET A 423 -16.84 28.61 -15.26
C MET A 423 -15.70 27.60 -15.39
N MET A 424 -15.37 26.88 -14.33
CA MET A 424 -14.36 25.83 -14.34
C MET A 424 -14.80 24.65 -15.20
N THR A 425 -16.05 24.19 -15.03
CA THR A 425 -16.61 23.09 -15.84
C THR A 425 -16.75 23.49 -17.31
N TRP A 426 -17.24 24.70 -17.59
CA TRP A 426 -17.37 25.25 -18.93
C TRP A 426 -16.02 25.48 -19.62
N SER A 427 -15.00 25.98 -18.90
CA SER A 427 -13.66 26.16 -19.47
C SER A 427 -12.99 24.82 -19.77
N ALA A 428 -13.16 23.81 -18.90
CA ALA A 428 -12.65 22.47 -19.14
C ALA A 428 -13.27 21.82 -20.39
N SER A 429 -14.59 21.98 -20.59
CA SER A 429 -15.29 21.45 -21.77
C SER A 429 -14.88 22.18 -23.05
N THR A 430 -14.81 23.52 -23.00
CA THR A 430 -14.50 24.37 -24.17
C THR A 430 -13.06 24.19 -24.64
N LEU A 431 -12.11 23.97 -23.71
CA LEU A 431 -10.69 23.80 -24.04
C LEU A 431 -10.33 22.36 -24.47
N GLY A 432 -11.31 21.46 -24.57
CA GLY A 432 -11.08 20.07 -25.01
C GLY A 432 -10.32 19.21 -23.99
N LEU A 433 -10.19 19.65 -22.74
CA LEU A 433 -9.50 18.91 -21.67
C LEU A 433 -10.31 17.73 -21.14
N CYS A 434 -11.57 17.61 -21.58
CA CYS A 434 -12.51 16.53 -21.25
C CYS A 434 -12.42 15.33 -22.20
N VAL A 435 -11.59 15.41 -23.24
CA VAL A 435 -11.45 14.34 -24.22
C VAL A 435 -10.61 13.24 -23.58
N ILE A 436 -11.29 12.14 -23.23
CA ILE A 436 -10.66 10.85 -22.98
C ILE A 436 -9.71 10.58 -24.15
N SER A 437 -8.47 10.17 -23.88
CA SER A 437 -7.50 9.89 -24.94
C SER A 437 -8.11 8.94 -26.00
N LEU A 438 -7.91 9.24 -27.29
CA LEU A 438 -8.45 8.47 -28.43
C LEU A 438 -8.18 6.95 -28.30
N PRO A 439 -6.95 6.52 -28.03
CA PRO A 439 -6.62 5.41 -27.14
C PRO A 439 -7.73 4.79 -26.25
N ARG A 440 -8.00 5.39 -25.08
CA ARG A 440 -8.89 4.86 -24.05
C ARG A 440 -10.33 4.76 -24.53
N GLN A 441 -10.70 5.53 -25.56
CA GLN A 441 -11.97 5.35 -26.26
C GLN A 441 -12.00 4.04 -27.06
N MET A 442 -10.93 3.70 -27.79
CA MET A 442 -10.81 2.40 -28.48
C MET A 442 -10.79 1.23 -27.49
N ALA A 443 -10.06 1.34 -26.38
CA ALA A 443 -10.05 0.30 -25.35
C ALA A 443 -11.44 0.09 -24.73
N MET A 444 -12.18 1.17 -24.45
CA MET A 444 -13.56 1.08 -23.96
C MET A 444 -14.49 0.45 -25.01
N GLN A 445 -14.32 0.78 -26.28
CA GLN A 445 -15.06 0.16 -27.39
C GLN A 445 -14.79 -1.34 -27.48
N ASN A 446 -13.53 -1.77 -27.38
CA ASN A 446 -13.16 -3.19 -27.36
C ASN A 446 -13.79 -3.93 -26.17
N VAL A 447 -13.79 -3.30 -24.98
CA VAL A 447 -14.44 -3.87 -23.79
C VAL A 447 -15.96 -3.97 -23.98
N ILE A 448 -16.59 -2.94 -24.52
CA ILE A 448 -18.04 -2.95 -24.81
C ILE A 448 -18.36 -4.06 -25.82
N GLN A 449 -17.58 -4.19 -26.89
CA GLN A 449 -17.74 -5.24 -27.87
C GLN A 449 -17.59 -6.62 -27.22
N HIS A 450 -16.59 -6.82 -26.36
CA HIS A 450 -16.41 -8.09 -25.66
C HIS A 450 -17.53 -8.39 -24.66
N ILE A 451 -18.06 -7.38 -23.97
CA ILE A 451 -19.23 -7.53 -23.08
C ILE A 451 -20.46 -7.89 -23.92
N GLN A 452 -20.65 -7.27 -25.07
CA GLN A 452 -21.74 -7.60 -26.00
C GLN A 452 -21.60 -9.04 -26.51
N GLU A 453 -20.39 -9.51 -26.84
CA GLU A 453 -20.12 -10.91 -27.17
C GLU A 453 -20.47 -11.85 -26.01
N MET A 454 -20.08 -11.51 -24.77
CA MET A 454 -20.43 -12.31 -23.60
C MET A 454 -21.94 -12.34 -23.33
N ILE A 455 -22.63 -11.21 -23.49
CA ILE A 455 -24.10 -11.13 -23.38
C ILE A 455 -24.72 -12.04 -24.44
N GLN A 456 -24.24 -11.98 -25.68
CA GLN A 456 -24.75 -12.80 -26.77
C GLN A 456 -24.51 -14.30 -26.51
N ASN A 457 -23.30 -14.67 -26.06
CA ASN A 457 -22.96 -16.05 -25.69
C ASN A 457 -23.79 -16.55 -24.50
N THR A 458 -24.08 -15.68 -23.53
CA THR A 458 -24.93 -16.04 -22.39
C THR A 458 -26.38 -16.23 -22.82
N ILE A 459 -26.88 -15.39 -23.74
CA ILE A 459 -28.21 -15.54 -24.33
C ILE A 459 -28.31 -16.84 -25.12
N THR A 460 -27.30 -17.20 -25.93
CA THR A 460 -27.30 -18.46 -26.68
C THR A 460 -27.24 -19.67 -25.76
N LEU A 461 -26.40 -19.65 -24.71
CA LEU A 461 -26.37 -20.70 -23.69
C LEU A 461 -27.71 -20.81 -22.97
N SER A 462 -28.29 -19.70 -22.54
CA SER A 462 -29.57 -19.67 -21.81
C SER A 462 -30.75 -20.16 -22.68
N LYS A 463 -30.70 -19.95 -24.00
CA LYS A 463 -31.68 -20.52 -24.95
C LYS A 463 -31.67 -22.05 -24.99
N THR A 464 -30.58 -22.71 -24.56
CA THR A 464 -30.48 -24.17 -24.52
C THR A 464 -31.09 -24.80 -23.25
N GLU A 465 -31.34 -24.01 -22.20
CA GLU A 465 -31.92 -24.51 -20.96
C GLU A 465 -33.41 -24.82 -21.12
N LYS A 466 -33.81 -26.07 -20.82
CA LYS A 466 -35.19 -26.56 -20.93
C LYS A 466 -36.21 -25.72 -20.13
N ILE A 467 -35.77 -25.11 -19.04
CA ILE A 467 -36.58 -24.28 -18.13
C ILE A 467 -36.97 -22.93 -18.78
N LEU A 468 -36.16 -22.40 -19.71
CA LEU A 468 -36.31 -21.06 -20.29
C LEU A 468 -37.03 -21.06 -21.65
N THR A 469 -37.70 -22.16 -22.00
CA THR A 469 -38.40 -22.33 -23.28
C THR A 469 -39.56 -21.35 -23.51
N ASN A 470 -40.16 -20.83 -22.44
CA ASN A 470 -41.28 -19.85 -22.51
C ASN A 470 -40.82 -18.38 -22.42
N VAL A 471 -39.52 -18.08 -22.54
CA VAL A 471 -38.98 -16.72 -22.43
C VAL A 471 -39.08 -15.98 -23.77
N ASN A 472 -39.52 -14.72 -23.71
CA ASN A 472 -39.49 -13.83 -24.87
C ASN A 472 -38.06 -13.27 -25.09
N TRP A 473 -37.27 -13.97 -25.90
CA TRP A 473 -35.87 -13.63 -26.17
C TRP A 473 -35.67 -12.30 -26.89
N THR A 474 -36.64 -11.84 -27.68
CA THR A 474 -36.51 -10.53 -28.37
C THR A 474 -36.53 -9.39 -27.37
N PHE A 475 -37.36 -9.49 -26.33
CA PHE A 475 -37.40 -8.51 -25.24
C PHE A 475 -36.12 -8.56 -24.38
N VAL A 476 -35.55 -9.75 -24.19
CA VAL A 476 -34.26 -9.91 -23.50
C VAL A 476 -33.15 -9.25 -24.29
N GLU A 477 -33.04 -9.49 -25.60
CA GLU A 477 -32.04 -8.87 -26.46
C GLU A 477 -32.19 -7.33 -26.49
N GLU A 478 -33.41 -6.80 -26.53
CA GLU A 478 -33.65 -5.36 -26.45
C GLU A 478 -33.23 -4.75 -25.10
N LYS A 479 -33.58 -5.38 -23.98
CA LYS A 479 -33.25 -4.87 -22.64
C LYS A 479 -31.80 -5.08 -22.22
N THR A 480 -31.11 -6.05 -22.82
CA THR A 480 -29.68 -6.33 -22.55
C THR A 480 -28.75 -5.60 -23.51
N LYS A 481 -29.27 -5.04 -24.61
CA LYS A 481 -28.48 -4.22 -25.54
C LYS A 481 -27.97 -2.97 -24.83
N ILE A 482 -26.66 -2.93 -24.64
CA ILE A 482 -25.99 -1.77 -24.05
C ILE A 482 -25.84 -0.70 -25.15
N GLU A 483 -26.75 0.27 -25.16
CA GLU A 483 -26.59 1.52 -25.91
C GLU A 483 -25.71 2.45 -25.09
N TYR A 484 -24.43 2.53 -25.44
CA TYR A 484 -23.48 3.40 -24.77
C TYR A 484 -23.40 4.74 -25.53
N GLU A 485 -24.26 5.70 -25.18
CA GLU A 485 -24.20 7.07 -25.70
C GLU A 485 -23.10 7.85 -24.99
N TYR A 486 -21.93 8.00 -25.62
CA TYR A 486 -21.01 9.09 -25.31
C TYR A 486 -21.13 10.14 -26.40
N ILE A 487 -21.56 11.35 -26.03
CA ILE A 487 -21.57 12.51 -26.92
C ILE A 487 -20.11 12.82 -27.20
N PHE A 488 -19.62 12.51 -28.40
CA PHE A 488 -18.42 13.15 -28.92
C PHE A 488 -18.76 14.63 -29.10
N PRO A 489 -18.12 15.58 -28.39
CA PRO A 489 -18.18 16.97 -28.79
C PRO A 489 -17.22 17.13 -29.98
N TYR A 490 -17.59 16.55 -31.10
CA TYR A 490 -17.04 16.88 -32.39
C TYR A 490 -18.21 16.85 -33.36
N ASP A 491 -18.85 18.00 -33.51
CA ASP A 491 -19.79 18.23 -34.60
C ASP A 491 -19.16 17.72 -35.89
N ALA A 492 -19.81 16.75 -36.51
CA ALA A 492 -19.44 16.15 -37.79
C ALA A 492 -19.63 17.12 -38.98
N THR A 493 -19.56 18.43 -38.73
CA THR A 493 -19.68 19.48 -39.73
C THR A 493 -18.46 20.38 -39.63
N HIS A 494 -17.35 19.93 -40.20
CA HIS A 494 -16.53 20.68 -41.18
C HIS A 494 -15.10 20.14 -41.24
N THR A 495 -14.71 19.81 -42.49
CA THR A 495 -13.36 19.58 -43.01
C THR A 495 -12.69 18.23 -42.75
N LYS A 496 -12.63 17.44 -43.84
CA LYS A 496 -11.61 16.42 -44.12
C LYS A 496 -10.22 16.99 -43.81
N ARG A 497 -9.71 16.77 -42.61
CA ARG A 497 -8.30 16.95 -42.27
C ARG A 497 -7.82 15.63 -41.70
N ASN A 498 -7.10 14.88 -42.55
CA ASN A 498 -6.30 13.69 -42.27
C ASN A 498 -6.45 13.18 -40.83
N GLU A 499 -7.34 12.21 -40.61
CA GLU A 499 -7.25 11.32 -39.46
C GLU A 499 -5.87 10.69 -39.50
N LYS A 500 -4.92 11.26 -38.75
CA LYS A 500 -3.64 10.62 -38.51
C LYS A 500 -3.98 9.37 -37.71
N PHE A 501 -3.93 8.21 -38.37
CA PHE A 501 -3.84 6.93 -37.66
C PHE A 501 -2.83 7.10 -36.53
N PRO A 502 -3.17 6.70 -35.30
CA PRO A 502 -2.24 6.85 -34.19
C PRO A 502 -0.93 6.14 -34.55
N THR A 503 0.18 6.85 -34.40
CA THR A 503 1.52 6.31 -34.59
C THR A 503 1.68 5.09 -33.68
N ASP A 504 2.42 4.07 -34.10
CA ASP A 504 2.67 2.88 -33.28
C ASP A 504 3.24 3.23 -31.90
N GLU A 505 3.97 4.34 -31.78
CA GLU A 505 4.45 4.89 -30.50
C GLU A 505 3.33 5.28 -29.53
N VAL A 506 2.25 5.91 -30.03
CA VAL A 506 1.10 6.33 -29.21
C VAL A 506 0.32 5.11 -28.73
N LEU A 507 0.16 4.09 -29.58
CA LEU A 507 -0.50 2.84 -29.23
C LEU A 507 0.32 2.02 -28.22
N ILE A 508 1.66 2.01 -28.34
CA ILE A 508 2.56 1.36 -27.38
C ILE A 508 2.50 2.07 -26.02
N GLU A 509 2.51 3.40 -26.00
CA GLU A 509 2.39 4.17 -24.75
C GLU A 509 1.07 3.92 -24.04
N GLU A 510 -0.02 3.81 -24.80
CA GLU A 510 -1.30 3.49 -24.21
C GLU A 510 -1.34 2.06 -23.66
N ALA A 511 -0.91 1.07 -24.47
CA ALA A 511 -0.90 -0.31 -24.03
C ALA A 511 0.00 -0.49 -22.80
N ARG A 512 1.07 0.31 -22.67
CA ARG A 512 1.88 0.42 -21.44
C ARG A 512 1.06 0.92 -20.25
N LEU A 513 0.25 1.97 -20.41
CA LEU A 513 -0.64 2.46 -19.35
C LEU A 513 -1.67 1.41 -18.93
N HIS A 514 -2.25 0.68 -19.88
CA HIS A 514 -3.16 -0.44 -19.58
C HIS A 514 -2.46 -1.58 -18.85
N VAL A 515 -1.25 -1.97 -19.27
CA VAL A 515 -0.43 -2.95 -18.55
C VAL A 515 -0.16 -2.49 -17.12
N ALA A 516 0.14 -1.21 -16.90
CA ALA A 516 0.32 -0.65 -15.56
C ALA A 516 -0.97 -0.73 -14.73
N ILE A 517 -2.13 -0.46 -15.31
CA ILE A 517 -3.44 -0.60 -14.65
C ILE A 517 -3.72 -2.06 -14.29
N ILE A 518 -3.43 -2.99 -15.20
CA ILE A 518 -3.57 -4.43 -14.96
C ILE A 518 -2.65 -4.87 -13.82
N GLN A 519 -1.40 -4.43 -13.81
CA GLN A 519 -0.46 -4.72 -12.73
C GLN A 519 -0.95 -4.17 -11.39
N MET A 520 -1.45 -2.92 -11.34
CA MET A 520 -2.04 -2.34 -10.12
C MET A 520 -3.24 -3.15 -9.62
N SER A 521 -4.18 -3.49 -10.51
CA SER A 521 -5.33 -4.35 -10.21
C SER A 521 -4.91 -5.73 -9.69
N SER A 522 -3.89 -6.33 -10.32
CA SER A 522 -3.29 -7.57 -9.86
C SER A 522 -2.70 -7.44 -8.44
N PHE A 523 -1.97 -6.37 -8.14
CA PHE A 523 -1.42 -6.17 -6.78
C PHE A 523 -2.51 -5.99 -5.73
N GLU A 524 -3.60 -5.27 -6.05
CA GLU A 524 -4.76 -5.13 -5.17
C GLU A 524 -5.42 -6.49 -4.93
N LYS A 525 -5.66 -7.26 -5.99
CA LYS A 525 -6.22 -8.61 -5.91
C LYS A 525 -5.35 -9.53 -5.06
N GLN A 526 -4.05 -9.57 -5.32
CA GLN A 526 -3.09 -10.37 -4.54
C GLN A 526 -3.06 -9.95 -3.05
N CYS A 527 -3.25 -8.66 -2.76
CA CYS A 527 -3.37 -8.17 -1.39
C CYS A 527 -4.68 -8.62 -0.73
N THR A 528 -5.80 -8.61 -1.47
CA THR A 528 -7.09 -9.10 -0.96
C THR A 528 -7.11 -10.60 -0.71
N ASP A 529 -6.49 -11.37 -1.60
CA ASP A 529 -6.30 -12.81 -1.44
C ASP A 529 -5.28 -13.14 -0.34
N GLY A 530 -4.47 -12.16 0.05
CA GLY A 530 -3.46 -12.26 1.10
C GLY A 530 -2.18 -12.99 0.70
N ILE A 531 -1.97 -13.15 -0.60
CA ILE A 531 -0.71 -13.61 -1.23
C ILE A 531 0.38 -12.56 -0.97
N LEU A 532 0.00 -11.28 -1.06
CA LEU A 532 0.88 -10.14 -0.90
C LEU A 532 0.54 -9.38 0.38
N GLY A 533 1.55 -9.03 1.18
CA GLY A 533 1.35 -8.19 2.35
C GLY A 533 0.98 -6.74 1.97
N ALA A 534 0.12 -6.08 2.75
CA ALA A 534 -0.34 -4.72 2.45
C ALA A 534 0.79 -3.70 2.24
N GLN A 535 1.91 -3.85 2.97
CA GLN A 535 3.09 -2.99 2.79
C GLN A 535 3.81 -3.25 1.45
N ALA A 536 3.89 -4.51 1.02
CA ALA A 536 4.50 -4.87 -0.26
C ALA A 536 3.62 -4.40 -1.44
N ALA A 537 2.29 -4.57 -1.33
CA ALA A 537 1.33 -4.04 -2.30
C ALA A 537 1.44 -2.52 -2.45
N ARG A 538 1.55 -1.78 -1.33
CA ARG A 538 1.76 -0.31 -1.35
C ARG A 538 3.02 0.09 -2.09
N ILE A 539 4.14 -0.61 -1.85
CA ILE A 539 5.40 -0.33 -2.52
C ILE A 539 5.28 -0.59 -4.02
N LEU A 540 4.67 -1.71 -4.42
CA LEU A 540 4.47 -2.06 -5.83
C LEU A 540 3.54 -1.07 -6.54
N ILE A 541 2.36 -0.77 -5.98
CA ILE A 541 1.43 0.21 -6.56
C ILE A 541 2.06 1.61 -6.60
N GLY A 542 2.75 2.01 -5.53
CA GLY A 542 3.47 3.28 -5.48
C GLY A 542 4.56 3.39 -6.55
N ALA A 543 5.31 2.32 -6.78
CA ALA A 543 6.29 2.23 -7.85
C ALA A 543 5.59 2.33 -9.22
N THR A 544 4.54 1.55 -9.48
CA THR A 544 3.79 1.59 -10.75
C THR A 544 3.22 2.99 -11.05
N LYS A 545 2.61 3.65 -10.05
CA LYS A 545 2.11 5.03 -10.18
C LYS A 545 3.23 6.02 -10.51
N SER A 546 4.43 5.83 -9.97
CA SER A 546 5.58 6.71 -10.27
C SER A 546 6.15 6.54 -11.69
N PHE A 547 5.98 5.38 -12.31
CA PHE A 547 6.43 5.09 -13.68
C PHE A 547 5.37 5.38 -14.76
N CYS A 548 4.08 5.48 -14.40
CA CYS A 548 3.02 5.89 -15.32
C CYS A 548 3.34 7.17 -16.13
N PRO A 549 3.84 8.27 -15.53
CA PRO A 549 4.09 9.51 -16.27
C PRO A 549 5.35 9.52 -17.14
N ILE A 550 6.26 8.54 -17.00
CA ILE A 550 7.51 8.51 -17.78
C ILE A 550 7.24 7.81 -19.11
N PRO A 551 7.33 8.49 -20.26
CA PRO A 551 7.11 7.87 -21.57
C PRO A 551 8.22 6.86 -21.87
N GLY A 552 7.86 5.74 -22.49
CA GLY A 552 8.75 4.73 -23.06
C GLY A 552 9.28 3.68 -22.09
N LYS A 553 9.06 3.85 -20.78
CA LYS A 553 9.64 2.98 -19.75
C LYS A 553 8.59 2.07 -19.10
N PHE A 554 8.73 0.76 -19.31
CA PHE A 554 8.04 -0.26 -18.52
C PHE A 554 8.74 -0.41 -17.16
N MET A 555 7.96 -0.62 -16.10
CA MET A 555 8.52 -0.90 -14.78
C MET A 555 9.32 -2.20 -14.83
N SER A 556 10.58 -2.17 -14.37
CA SER A 556 11.44 -3.35 -14.22
C SER A 556 11.57 -3.76 -12.75
N ILE A 557 12.07 -4.98 -12.48
CA ILE A 557 12.33 -5.42 -11.10
C ILE A 557 13.42 -4.59 -10.43
N TYR A 558 14.42 -4.14 -11.19
CA TYR A 558 15.51 -3.28 -10.70
C TYR A 558 15.03 -1.89 -10.29
N ASP A 559 14.03 -1.38 -10.99
CA ASP A 559 13.37 -0.12 -10.63
C ASP A 559 12.58 -0.28 -9.31
N VAL A 560 11.85 -1.39 -9.15
CA VAL A 560 11.12 -1.71 -7.91
C VAL A 560 12.08 -1.93 -6.74
N SER A 561 13.20 -2.61 -6.98
CA SER A 561 14.22 -2.84 -5.96
C SER A 561 14.83 -1.51 -5.51
N SER A 562 15.04 -0.53 -6.40
CA SER A 562 15.47 0.82 -5.99
C SER A 562 14.47 1.49 -5.02
N TYR A 563 13.17 1.23 -5.18
CA TYR A 563 12.10 1.75 -4.32
C TYR A 563 12.03 1.04 -2.96
N ALA A 564 12.32 -0.26 -2.95
CA ALA A 564 12.34 -1.10 -1.75
C ALA A 564 13.68 -1.03 -0.98
N VAL A 565 14.77 -0.65 -1.66
CA VAL A 565 16.11 -0.64 -1.08
C VAL A 565 16.38 0.70 -0.38
N ALA A 566 15.99 0.80 0.89
CA ALA A 566 16.71 1.67 1.82
C ALA A 566 18.18 1.18 1.88
N ARG A 567 19.11 1.94 1.28
CA ARG A 567 20.55 1.66 1.22
C ARG A 567 21.08 0.93 2.46
N SER A 568 22.05 0.04 2.24
CA SER A 568 23.07 -0.63 3.09
C SER A 568 23.31 -0.17 4.55
N TRP A 569 22.76 0.95 5.02
CA TRP A 569 22.87 1.47 6.38
C TRP A 569 22.47 0.48 7.46
N LEU A 570 21.43 -0.36 7.35
CA LEU A 570 21.13 -1.35 8.40
C LEU A 570 22.23 -2.39 8.57
N ILE A 571 22.81 -2.86 7.46
CA ILE A 571 23.94 -3.80 7.47
C ILE A 571 25.20 -3.08 7.95
N LYS A 572 25.46 -1.86 7.49
CA LYS A 572 26.57 -1.02 7.99
C LYS A 572 26.41 -0.70 9.47
N PHE A 573 25.19 -0.45 9.94
CA PHE A 573 24.85 -0.16 11.32
C PHE A 573 24.98 -1.41 12.18
N LYS A 574 24.57 -2.59 11.68
CA LYS A 574 24.90 -3.88 12.29
C LYS A 574 26.40 -4.06 12.40
N ASN A 575 27.17 -3.76 11.34
CA ASN A 575 28.63 -3.88 11.35
C ASN A 575 29.28 -2.88 12.33
N ILE A 576 28.73 -1.67 12.45
CA ILE A 576 29.15 -0.67 13.45
C ILE A 576 28.81 -1.14 14.87
N LEU A 577 27.61 -1.67 15.09
CA LEU A 577 27.18 -2.23 16.36
C LEU A 577 28.00 -3.46 16.76
N SER A 578 28.30 -4.36 15.81
CA SER A 578 29.14 -5.53 16.05
C SER A 578 30.58 -5.13 16.33
N PHE A 579 31.08 -4.05 15.73
CA PHE A 579 32.37 -3.45 16.06
C PHE A 579 32.39 -2.77 17.45
N LEU A 580 31.23 -2.28 17.91
CA LEU A 580 31.05 -1.68 19.24
C LEU A 580 30.71 -2.72 20.32
N LYS A 581 30.32 -3.93 19.94
CA LYS A 581 29.98 -5.04 20.84
C LYS A 581 31.20 -5.32 21.71
N TYR A 582 31.00 -5.26 23.02
CA TYR A 582 32.05 -5.55 24.00
C TYR A 582 32.39 -7.04 23.89
N PRO A 583 33.61 -7.43 23.48
CA PRO A 583 33.98 -8.83 23.54
C PRO A 583 34.08 -9.22 25.01
N GLU A 584 33.20 -10.11 25.46
CA GLU A 584 33.41 -10.90 26.69
C GLU A 584 34.50 -11.93 26.42
N GLU A 585 35.71 -11.46 26.17
CA GLU A 585 36.86 -12.35 26.24
C GLU A 585 37.11 -12.63 27.72
N ASN A 586 36.73 -13.82 28.15
CA ASN A 586 37.23 -14.44 29.39
C ASN A 586 38.74 -14.63 29.25
N ILE A 587 39.51 -13.55 29.37
CA ILE A 587 40.97 -13.62 29.37
C ILE A 587 41.39 -14.16 30.74
N PRO A 588 42.03 -15.34 30.84
CA PRO A 588 42.57 -15.83 32.10
C PRO A 588 43.71 -14.88 32.53
N PHE A 589 43.48 -14.07 33.55
CA PHE A 589 44.45 -13.08 34.01
C PHE A 589 45.26 -13.63 35.20
N LEU A 590 46.60 -13.55 35.11
CA LEU A 590 47.53 -13.98 36.15
C LEU A 590 47.33 -13.13 37.42
N LEU A 591 47.13 -13.78 38.57
CA LEU A 591 46.93 -13.13 39.87
C LEU A 591 48.08 -12.14 40.17
N PRO A 592 47.81 -10.89 40.56
CA PRO A 592 48.87 -9.99 41.01
C PRO A 592 49.48 -10.51 42.31
N GLY A 593 50.82 -10.65 42.34
CA GLY A 593 51.56 -11.17 43.49
C GLY A 593 51.35 -10.38 44.81
N THR A 594 51.38 -11.14 45.91
CA THR A 594 51.55 -10.86 47.36
C THR A 594 50.86 -9.67 48.06
N ASN A 595 50.35 -8.64 47.35
CA ASN A 595 49.72 -7.47 47.97
C ASN A 595 48.22 -7.67 48.22
N LYS A 596 47.81 -7.83 49.49
CA LYS A 596 46.40 -8.01 49.91
C LYS A 596 45.45 -6.92 49.40
N PHE A 597 45.90 -5.67 49.35
CA PHE A 597 45.10 -4.55 48.85
C PHE A 597 44.78 -4.67 47.35
N LEU A 598 45.75 -5.11 46.54
CA LEU A 598 45.58 -5.20 45.09
C LEU A 598 44.67 -6.37 44.71
N VAL A 599 44.70 -7.45 45.49
CA VAL A 599 43.76 -8.59 45.40
C VAL A 599 42.33 -8.18 45.79
N PHE A 600 42.17 -7.37 46.85
CA PHE A 600 40.86 -6.85 47.24
C PHE A 600 40.26 -5.94 46.16
N VAL A 601 41.04 -5.00 45.64
CA VAL A 601 40.61 -4.11 44.54
C VAL A 601 40.31 -4.91 43.27
N TYR A 602 41.06 -5.98 43.01
CA TYR A 602 40.80 -6.91 41.90
C TYR A 602 39.44 -7.60 42.01
N HIS A 603 39.10 -8.16 43.18
CA HIS A 603 37.79 -8.77 43.39
C HIS A 603 36.64 -7.77 43.21
N ILE A 604 36.82 -6.51 43.62
CA ILE A 604 35.83 -5.47 43.41
C ILE A 604 35.67 -5.13 41.92
N VAL A 605 36.76 -4.85 41.19
CA VAL A 605 36.64 -4.37 39.81
C VAL A 605 36.11 -5.42 38.82
N PHE A 606 36.37 -6.70 39.08
CA PHE A 606 35.88 -7.81 38.26
C PHE A 606 34.51 -8.36 38.72
N SER A 607 33.97 -7.92 39.86
CA SER A 607 32.65 -8.34 40.29
C SER A 607 31.57 -7.83 39.33
N GLU A 608 30.50 -8.61 39.17
CA GLU A 608 29.33 -8.15 38.43
C GLU A 608 28.66 -6.95 39.13
N GLU A 609 28.70 -6.93 40.46
CA GLU A 609 28.16 -5.84 41.29
C GLU A 609 28.80 -4.49 40.97
N PHE A 610 30.11 -4.43 40.76
CA PHE A 610 30.80 -3.18 40.40
C PHE A 610 30.42 -2.69 39.00
N LYS A 611 30.21 -3.62 38.04
CA LYS A 611 29.69 -3.27 36.70
C LYS A 611 28.27 -2.70 36.80
N TYR A 612 27.39 -3.34 37.57
CA TYR A 612 26.01 -2.87 37.78
C TYR A 612 25.95 -1.53 38.53
N ALA A 613 26.81 -1.32 39.54
CA ALA A 613 26.92 -0.05 40.26
C ALA A 613 27.25 1.12 39.33
N GLY A 614 28.17 0.94 38.38
CA GLY A 614 28.48 1.95 37.36
C GLY A 614 27.30 2.32 36.46
N TYR A 615 26.46 1.33 36.11
CA TYR A 615 25.23 1.59 35.36
C TYR A 615 24.18 2.32 36.19
N ILE A 616 23.98 1.92 37.46
CA ILE A 616 23.05 2.59 38.38
C ILE A 616 23.42 4.07 38.57
N ILE A 617 24.70 4.37 38.76
CA ILE A 617 25.21 5.75 38.87
C ILE A 617 24.86 6.57 37.61
N SER A 618 25.00 5.97 36.43
CA SER A 618 24.70 6.63 35.16
C SER A 618 23.18 6.85 34.95
N VAL A 619 22.33 5.95 35.44
CA VAL A 619 20.86 6.11 35.42
C VAL A 619 20.40 7.17 36.42
N LEU A 620 20.98 7.19 37.63
CA LEU A 620 20.63 8.16 38.68
C LEU A 620 20.88 9.62 38.22
N TYR A 621 21.83 9.83 37.31
CA TYR A 621 22.14 11.14 36.72
C TYR A 621 21.04 11.69 35.78
N ILE A 622 20.06 10.89 35.38
CA ILE A 622 18.93 11.33 34.54
C ILE A 622 18.08 12.38 35.27
N TYR A 623 17.83 12.20 36.57
CA TYR A 623 16.96 13.08 37.34
C TYR A 623 17.52 14.52 37.46
N PRO A 624 18.79 14.73 37.85
CA PRO A 624 19.41 16.06 37.79
C PRO A 624 19.39 16.66 36.37
N MET A 625 19.53 15.85 35.32
CA MET A 625 19.49 16.35 33.95
C MET A 625 18.09 16.85 33.56
N ILE A 626 17.02 16.15 33.92
CA ILE A 626 15.63 16.58 33.65
C ILE A 626 15.33 17.91 34.33
N ILE A 627 15.72 18.06 35.60
CA ILE A 627 15.58 19.33 36.34
C ILE A 627 16.40 20.42 35.67
N HIS A 628 17.59 20.09 35.15
CA HIS A 628 18.37 21.03 34.37
C HIS A 628 17.65 21.45 33.10
N LEU A 629 16.97 20.59 32.34
CA LEU A 629 16.27 21.03 31.11
C LEU A 629 15.03 21.88 31.36
N TRP A 630 14.35 21.74 32.50
CA TRP A 630 13.13 22.48 32.81
C TRP A 630 13.45 23.90 33.34
N PRO A 631 13.11 24.99 32.62
CA PRO A 631 13.55 26.36 32.97
C PRO A 631 13.09 26.80 34.38
N MET A 632 11.79 26.62 34.67
CA MET A 632 11.19 26.98 35.97
C MET A 632 11.80 26.20 37.16
N ALA A 633 12.06 24.89 36.98
CA ALA A 633 12.63 24.06 38.05
C ALA A 633 14.13 24.30 38.24
N ARG A 634 14.83 24.72 37.18
CA ARG A 634 16.26 25.06 37.18
C ARG A 634 16.53 26.28 38.06
N GLU A 635 15.75 27.34 37.90
CA GLU A 635 15.92 28.59 38.65
C GLU A 635 15.77 28.40 40.17
N LEU A 636 14.87 27.50 40.57
CA LEU A 636 14.62 27.19 41.99
C LEU A 636 15.73 26.32 42.63
N ASN A 637 16.50 25.57 41.84
CA ASN A 637 17.39 24.50 42.33
C ASN A 637 18.85 24.63 41.85
N VAL A 638 19.33 25.85 41.57
CA VAL A 638 20.67 26.04 40.98
C VAL A 638 21.80 25.50 41.88
N SER A 639 21.75 25.77 43.19
CA SER A 639 22.79 25.37 44.15
C SER A 639 22.86 23.84 44.33
N THR A 640 21.71 23.18 44.44
CA THR A 640 21.60 21.73 44.61
C THR A 640 22.09 20.99 43.37
N LEU A 641 21.81 21.52 42.17
CA LEU A 641 22.25 20.95 40.90
C LEU A 641 23.78 20.99 40.73
N ILE A 642 24.43 22.06 41.19
CA ILE A 642 25.90 22.19 41.18
C ILE A 642 26.55 21.17 42.12
N SER A 643 26.04 21.05 43.36
CA SER A 643 26.56 20.07 44.34
C SER A 643 26.40 18.64 43.86
N LEU A 644 25.26 18.29 43.24
CA LEU A 644 25.06 16.97 42.64
C LEU A 644 26.06 16.72 41.51
N ASN A 645 26.34 17.71 40.65
CA ASN A 645 27.32 17.55 39.57
C ASN A 645 28.71 17.18 40.10
N TYR A 646 29.16 17.79 41.20
CA TYR A 646 30.44 17.46 41.84
C TYR A 646 30.47 16.04 42.39
N TYR A 647 29.39 15.61 43.04
CA TYR A 647 29.27 14.26 43.58
C TYR A 647 29.37 13.19 42.47
N PHE A 648 28.66 13.36 41.35
CA PHE A 648 28.73 12.41 40.24
C PHE A 648 30.11 12.38 39.57
N ILE A 649 30.79 13.53 39.42
CA ILE A 649 32.16 13.57 38.91
C ILE A 649 33.13 12.83 39.83
N PHE A 650 32.99 12.98 41.15
CA PHE A 650 33.78 12.23 42.12
C PHE A 650 33.63 10.70 41.94
N LEU A 651 32.40 10.22 41.78
CA LEU A 651 32.13 8.79 41.53
C LEU A 651 32.77 8.29 40.22
N TYR A 652 32.72 9.08 39.14
CA TYR A 652 33.36 8.71 37.86
C TYR A 652 34.89 8.67 37.97
N VAL A 653 35.51 9.61 38.71
CA VAL A 653 36.96 9.60 38.97
C VAL A 653 37.36 8.38 39.78
N LEU A 654 36.59 8.03 40.83
CA LEU A 654 36.82 6.84 41.65
C LEU A 654 36.74 5.56 40.82
N GLN A 655 35.70 5.43 39.98
CA GLN A 655 35.52 4.29 39.08
C GLN A 655 36.70 4.13 38.11
N ALA A 656 37.15 5.22 37.47
CA ALA A 656 38.27 5.19 36.53
C ALA A 656 39.60 4.85 37.24
N ALA A 657 39.84 5.41 38.43
CA ALA A 657 41.05 5.15 39.21
C ALA A 657 41.18 3.66 39.58
N LEU A 658 40.10 3.04 40.08
CA LEU A 658 40.08 1.61 40.42
C LEU A 658 40.37 0.73 39.20
N LYS A 659 39.79 1.04 38.04
CA LYS A 659 40.06 0.31 36.79
C LYS A 659 41.50 0.47 36.29
N ILE A 660 42.06 1.67 36.38
CA ILE A 660 43.44 1.97 35.93
C ILE A 660 44.50 1.27 36.80
N ILE A 661 44.29 1.20 38.12
CA ILE A 661 45.22 0.55 39.07
C ILE A 661 45.47 -0.92 38.68
N ILE A 662 44.44 -1.62 38.23
CA ILE A 662 44.53 -3.04 37.85
C ILE A 662 44.92 -3.22 36.38
N LEU A 663 44.21 -2.56 35.46
CA LEU A 663 44.36 -2.79 34.02
C LEU A 663 45.60 -2.10 33.43
N LYS A 664 46.16 -1.10 34.11
CA LYS A 664 47.35 -0.33 33.69
C LYS A 664 47.26 0.07 32.21
N ARG A 665 48.24 -0.32 31.38
CA ARG A 665 48.26 -0.01 29.93
C ARG A 665 47.13 -0.69 29.15
N LYS A 666 46.62 -1.84 29.59
CA LYS A 666 45.48 -2.51 28.95
C LYS A 666 44.17 -1.73 29.12
N TYR A 667 44.10 -0.82 30.10
CA TYR A 667 42.94 0.06 30.28
C TYR A 667 42.64 0.86 29.00
N PHE A 668 43.68 1.48 28.42
CA PHE A 668 43.55 2.34 27.23
C PHE A 668 43.46 1.57 25.90
N GLN A 669 43.73 0.26 25.92
CA GLN A 669 43.51 -0.60 24.75
C GLN A 669 42.02 -0.90 24.54
N HIS A 670 41.24 -0.91 25.62
CA HIS A 670 39.78 -1.08 25.54
C HIS A 670 39.08 0.24 25.18
N ARG A 671 38.42 0.26 24.01
CA ARG A 671 37.75 1.46 23.46
C ARG A 671 36.73 2.10 24.41
N TRP A 672 35.93 1.29 25.11
CA TRP A 672 34.93 1.78 26.07
C TRP A 672 35.55 2.44 27.29
N ASN A 673 36.67 1.91 27.79
CA ASN A 673 37.39 2.48 28.92
C ASN A 673 38.06 3.81 28.53
N THR A 674 38.56 3.93 27.30
CA THR A 674 39.09 5.19 26.75
C THR A 674 37.99 6.25 26.60
N LEU A 675 36.78 5.86 26.19
CA LEU A 675 35.62 6.76 26.12
C LEU A 675 35.18 7.22 27.51
N GLU A 676 35.04 6.31 28.48
CA GLU A 676 34.72 6.65 29.89
C GLU A 676 35.74 7.63 30.48
N PHE A 677 37.03 7.45 30.15
CA PHE A 677 38.09 8.37 30.56
C PHE A 677 37.93 9.77 29.95
N LEU A 678 37.57 9.87 28.66
CA LEU A 678 37.32 11.15 28.00
C LEU A 678 36.07 11.87 28.55
N ILE A 679 35.02 11.13 28.91
CA ILE A 679 33.85 11.70 29.60
C ILE A 679 34.25 12.31 30.94
N MET A 680 35.08 11.60 31.70
CA MET A 680 35.58 12.07 33.00
C MET A 680 36.41 13.36 32.84
N THR A 681 37.29 13.45 31.82
CA THR A 681 38.08 14.68 31.60
C THR A 681 37.23 15.87 31.19
N ILE A 682 36.25 15.70 30.28
CA ILE A 682 35.27 16.76 29.94
C ILE A 682 34.49 17.19 31.18
N GLY A 683 34.11 16.23 32.03
CA GLY A 683 33.43 16.48 33.30
C GLY A 683 34.23 17.33 34.28
N ILE A 684 35.54 17.10 34.38
CA ILE A 684 36.44 17.92 35.20
C ILE A 684 36.55 19.35 34.61
N ILE A 685 36.63 19.49 33.29
CA ILE A 685 36.68 20.80 32.62
C ILE A 685 35.39 21.61 32.89
N ASP A 686 34.21 20.98 32.82
CA ASP A 686 32.92 21.61 33.18
C ASP A 686 32.93 22.15 34.61
N VAL A 687 33.46 21.38 35.58
CA VAL A 687 33.62 21.82 36.97
C VAL A 687 34.51 23.06 37.09
N PHE A 688 35.63 23.10 36.36
CA PHE A 688 36.49 24.28 36.32
C PHE A 688 35.80 25.49 35.68
N CYS A 689 35.01 25.30 34.61
CA CYS A 689 34.29 26.40 33.97
C CYS A 689 33.24 27.03 34.90
N ILE A 690 32.50 26.21 35.66
CA ILE A 690 31.56 26.69 36.69
C ILE A 690 32.30 27.47 37.78
N TYR A 691 33.48 27.00 38.19
CA TYR A 691 34.32 27.69 39.17
C TYR A 691 34.78 29.07 38.67
N PHE A 692 35.21 29.17 37.41
CA PHE A 692 35.62 30.46 36.82
C PHE A 692 34.46 31.44 36.64
N VAL A 693 33.25 30.97 36.29
CA VAL A 693 32.05 31.83 36.25
C VAL A 693 31.69 32.39 37.63
N ARG A 694 31.89 31.59 38.69
CA ARG A 694 31.67 32.06 40.08
C ARG A 694 32.69 33.12 40.51
N LEU A 695 33.90 33.08 39.95
CA LEU A 695 34.96 34.08 40.20
C LEU A 695 34.76 35.38 39.42
N ARG A 696 34.15 35.34 38.22
CA ARG A 696 33.89 36.51 37.37
C ARG A 696 32.49 36.47 36.73
N PRO A 697 31.44 36.94 37.43
CA PRO A 697 30.07 36.89 36.95
C PRO A 697 29.78 37.85 35.77
N ASP A 698 30.59 38.89 35.57
CA ASP A 698 30.31 39.93 34.57
C ASP A 698 30.71 39.54 33.13
N ASN A 699 31.42 38.41 32.95
CA ASN A 699 31.92 37.98 31.65
C ASN A 699 30.87 37.14 30.89
N LEU A 700 30.09 37.79 30.01
CA LEU A 700 29.07 37.16 29.16
C LEU A 700 29.60 36.00 28.30
N LEU A 701 30.84 36.08 27.80
CA LEU A 701 31.46 34.99 27.02
C LEU A 701 31.66 33.71 27.85
N LEU A 702 31.99 33.86 29.14
CA LEU A 702 32.22 32.73 30.05
C LEU A 702 30.90 32.05 30.43
N ILE A 703 29.83 32.85 30.55
CA ILE A 703 28.46 32.37 30.76
C ILE A 703 27.97 31.61 29.51
N GLN A 704 28.16 32.16 28.32
CA GLN A 704 27.80 31.46 27.07
C GLN A 704 28.57 30.14 26.92
N PHE A 705 29.87 30.13 27.23
CA PHE A 705 30.69 28.93 27.19
C PHE A 705 30.25 27.86 28.20
N THR A 706 29.89 28.23 29.43
CA THR A 706 29.37 27.28 30.42
C THR A 706 28.00 26.73 30.06
N VAL A 707 27.14 27.52 29.42
CA VAL A 707 25.85 27.02 28.89
C VAL A 707 26.08 25.96 27.81
N VAL A 708 27.04 26.18 26.90
CA VAL A 708 27.43 25.18 25.89
C VAL A 708 28.00 23.91 26.54
N MET A 709 28.86 24.04 27.55
CA MET A 709 29.38 22.91 28.34
C MET A 709 28.29 22.16 29.11
N GLY A 710 27.25 22.86 29.56
CA GLY A 710 26.06 22.26 30.18
C GLY A 710 25.34 21.26 29.27
N TYR A 711 25.25 21.54 27.97
CA TYR A 711 24.67 20.60 27.01
C TYR A 711 25.54 19.34 26.81
N PHE A 712 26.87 19.46 26.91
CA PHE A 712 27.78 18.29 26.82
C PHE A 712 27.63 17.30 27.97
N ARG A 713 26.91 17.64 29.05
CA ARG A 713 26.57 16.68 30.13
C ARG A 713 25.76 15.47 29.64
N ILE A 714 25.06 15.60 28.51
CA ILE A 714 24.35 14.49 27.84
C ILE A 714 25.32 13.36 27.44
N ILE A 715 26.59 13.65 27.16
CA ILE A 715 27.60 12.65 26.79
C ILE A 715 27.78 11.60 27.91
N ARG A 716 27.50 11.95 29.18
CA ARG A 716 27.59 11.01 30.32
C ARG A 716 26.62 9.83 30.23
N PHE A 717 25.62 9.88 29.34
CA PHE A 717 24.72 8.76 29.06
C PHE A 717 25.29 7.78 28.00
N LEU A 718 26.39 8.10 27.32
CA LEU A 718 27.01 7.20 26.33
C LEU A 718 27.34 5.79 26.88
N PRO A 719 27.83 5.61 28.12
CA PRO A 719 28.08 4.29 28.69
C PRO A 719 26.82 3.41 28.82
N LEU A 720 25.62 3.99 28.91
CA LEU A 720 24.36 3.23 28.94
C LEU A 720 24.14 2.47 27.62
N PHE A 721 24.65 2.97 26.49
CA PHE A 721 24.57 2.26 25.21
C PHE A 721 25.26 0.90 25.24
N LYS A 722 26.25 0.68 26.11
CA LYS A 722 26.92 -0.63 26.25
C LYS A 722 25.93 -1.75 26.58
N VAL A 723 24.90 -1.46 27.40
CA VAL A 723 23.83 -2.41 27.77
C VAL A 723 22.84 -2.59 26.62
N ILE A 724 22.60 -1.55 25.84
CA ILE A 724 21.60 -1.54 24.76
C ILE A 724 22.15 -2.19 23.47
N ILE A 725 23.47 -2.20 23.24
CA ILE A 725 24.07 -2.72 22.00
C ILE A 725 23.67 -4.17 21.65
N PRO A 726 23.74 -5.17 22.56
CA PRO A 726 23.30 -6.54 22.26
C PRO A 726 21.83 -6.60 21.85
N MET A 727 20.96 -5.88 22.57
CA MET A 727 19.54 -5.74 22.24
C MET A 727 19.35 -5.07 20.88
N LEU A 728 20.12 -4.03 20.55
CA LEU A 728 20.08 -3.36 19.25
C LEU A 728 20.54 -4.30 18.12
N VAL A 729 21.55 -5.13 18.33
CA VAL A 729 21.99 -6.12 17.34
C VAL A 729 20.87 -7.11 17.06
N GLU A 730 20.21 -7.65 18.09
CA GLU A 730 19.09 -8.56 17.93
C GLU A 730 17.90 -7.89 17.22
N VAL A 731 17.57 -6.65 17.59
CA VAL A 731 16.53 -5.86 16.92
C VAL A 731 16.88 -5.61 15.45
N VAL A 732 18.14 -5.28 15.15
CA VAL A 732 18.61 -5.07 13.77
C VAL A 732 18.54 -6.38 12.98
N ASP A 733 18.87 -7.52 13.57
CA ASP A 733 18.74 -8.83 12.92
C ASP A 733 17.28 -9.19 12.61
N VAL A 734 16.37 -8.94 13.56
CA VAL A 734 14.92 -9.09 13.32
C VAL A 734 14.47 -8.14 12.20
N GLN A 735 14.96 -6.90 12.16
CA GLN A 735 14.63 -5.95 11.09
C GLN A 735 15.18 -6.36 9.73
N ILE A 736 16.40 -6.92 9.67
CA ILE A 736 17.00 -7.47 8.43
C ILE A 736 16.14 -8.62 7.92
N LYS A 737 15.77 -9.58 8.77
CA LYS A 737 14.88 -10.71 8.40
C LYS A 737 13.50 -10.23 7.93
N LYS A 738 12.91 -9.25 8.64
CA LYS A 738 11.64 -8.62 8.24
C LYS A 738 11.72 -7.93 6.88
N ARG A 739 12.86 -7.33 6.59
CA ARG A 739 13.11 -6.67 5.32
C ARG A 739 13.31 -7.66 4.18
N LEU A 740 14.07 -8.73 4.40
CA LEU A 740 14.26 -9.79 3.42
C LEU A 740 12.93 -10.44 3.06
N ASN A 741 12.06 -10.67 4.05
CA ASN A 741 10.67 -11.09 3.84
C ASN A 741 9.88 -10.13 2.94
N LEU A 742 9.98 -8.83 3.21
CA LEU A 742 9.31 -7.81 2.41
C LEU A 742 9.82 -7.79 0.95
N ILE A 743 11.13 -7.89 0.73
CA ILE A 743 11.72 -7.95 -0.61
C ILE A 743 11.25 -9.20 -1.34
N TYR A 744 11.31 -10.37 -0.70
CA TYR A 744 10.80 -11.62 -1.28
C TYR A 744 9.33 -11.51 -1.69
N SER A 745 8.49 -10.95 -0.82
CA SER A 745 7.07 -10.73 -1.09
C SER A 745 6.83 -9.79 -2.28
N ILE A 746 7.63 -8.72 -2.39
CA ILE A 746 7.58 -7.75 -3.50
C ILE A 746 7.97 -8.43 -4.82
N THR A 747 9.11 -9.13 -4.85
CA THR A 747 9.60 -9.81 -6.06
C THR A 747 8.62 -10.87 -6.52
N LYS A 748 8.09 -11.68 -5.60
CA LYS A 748 7.07 -12.69 -5.90
C LYS A 748 5.77 -12.06 -6.43
N GLY A 749 5.29 -11.00 -5.79
CA GLY A 749 4.09 -10.29 -6.24
C GLY A 749 4.25 -9.66 -7.62
N TYR A 750 5.44 -9.13 -7.91
CA TYR A 750 5.82 -8.62 -9.23
C TYR A 750 5.82 -9.72 -10.29
N VAL A 751 6.43 -10.89 -10.03
CA VAL A 751 6.39 -12.04 -10.95
C VAL A 751 4.95 -12.42 -11.28
N LYS A 752 4.09 -12.55 -10.25
CA LYS A 752 2.68 -12.90 -10.46
C LYS A 752 1.93 -11.85 -11.29
N SER A 753 2.24 -10.57 -11.10
CA SER A 753 1.63 -9.50 -11.91
C SER A 753 2.04 -9.52 -13.38
N GLN A 754 3.26 -10.00 -13.70
CA GLN A 754 3.67 -10.16 -15.11
C GLN A 754 2.86 -11.28 -15.78
N GLU A 755 2.57 -12.36 -15.06
CA GLU A 755 1.73 -13.46 -15.55
C GLU A 755 0.29 -13.00 -15.78
N ASP A 756 -0.30 -12.34 -14.78
CA ASP A 756 -1.67 -11.84 -14.88
C ASP A 756 -1.79 -10.79 -15.99
N ALA A 757 -0.76 -9.93 -16.17
CA ALA A 757 -0.71 -9.01 -17.29
C ALA A 757 -0.62 -9.75 -18.64
N LYS A 758 0.24 -10.77 -18.75
CA LYS A 758 0.43 -11.56 -19.98
C LYS A 758 -0.89 -12.19 -20.47
N LEU A 759 -1.71 -12.71 -19.55
CA LEU A 759 -3.02 -13.28 -19.87
C LEU A 759 -4.01 -12.23 -20.43
N LEU A 760 -3.95 -11.00 -19.93
CA LEU A 760 -4.89 -9.93 -20.30
C LEU A 760 -4.40 -9.02 -21.43
N VAL A 761 -3.11 -9.05 -21.79
CA VAL A 761 -2.52 -8.19 -22.84
C VAL A 761 -3.16 -8.39 -24.21
N LYS A 762 -3.68 -9.59 -24.52
CA LYS A 762 -4.43 -9.84 -25.77
C LYS A 762 -5.70 -8.98 -25.87
N GLN A 763 -6.31 -8.64 -24.74
CA GLN A 763 -7.50 -7.77 -24.68
C GLN A 763 -7.14 -6.28 -24.79
N VAL A 764 -5.86 -5.93 -24.61
CA VAL A 764 -5.38 -4.52 -24.59
C VAL A 764 -5.03 -4.01 -25.98
N SER A 765 -4.51 -4.87 -26.87
CA SER A 765 -4.06 -4.45 -28.22
C SER A 765 -4.72 -5.28 -29.31
N SER A 766 -5.44 -4.61 -30.22
CA SER A 766 -5.98 -5.22 -31.44
C SER A 766 -4.91 -5.50 -32.51
N ARG A 767 -3.75 -4.82 -32.44
CA ARG A 767 -2.62 -5.04 -33.37
C ARG A 767 -1.69 -6.14 -32.85
N GLU A 768 -1.48 -7.16 -33.69
CA GLU A 768 -0.62 -8.32 -33.41
C GLU A 768 0.85 -7.93 -33.17
N SER A 769 1.37 -6.95 -33.93
CA SER A 769 2.76 -6.48 -33.79
C SER A 769 3.06 -5.86 -32.42
N ILE A 770 2.11 -5.09 -31.87
CA ILE A 770 2.22 -4.45 -30.56
C ILE A 770 2.05 -5.50 -29.45
N TYR A 771 1.10 -6.43 -29.62
CA TYR A 771 0.93 -7.57 -28.72
C TYR A 771 2.23 -8.36 -28.56
N GLN A 772 2.87 -8.76 -29.66
CA GLN A 772 4.13 -9.50 -29.64
C GLN A 772 5.26 -8.73 -28.95
N LYS A 773 5.36 -7.41 -29.19
CA LYS A 773 6.37 -6.56 -28.55
C LYS A 773 6.17 -6.47 -27.04
N ILE A 774 4.94 -6.24 -26.57
CA ILE A 774 4.60 -6.16 -25.14
C ILE A 774 4.79 -7.52 -24.47
N HIS A 775 4.32 -8.59 -25.11
CA HIS A 775 4.50 -9.95 -24.62
C HIS A 775 5.99 -10.28 -24.42
N LYS A 776 6.85 -9.91 -25.37
CA LYS A 776 8.31 -10.07 -25.23
C LYS A 776 8.89 -9.28 -24.06
N ILE A 777 8.43 -8.05 -23.82
CA ILE A 777 8.85 -7.22 -22.69
C ILE A 777 8.43 -7.85 -21.35
N LEU A 778 7.17 -8.27 -21.23
CA LEU A 778 6.64 -8.92 -20.02
C LEU A 778 7.39 -10.21 -19.71
N GLU A 779 7.69 -11.03 -20.73
CA GLU A 779 8.45 -12.27 -20.58
C GLU A 779 9.90 -12.02 -20.14
N THR A 780 10.50 -10.93 -20.60
CA THR A 780 11.87 -10.54 -20.20
C THR A 780 11.87 -10.06 -18.75
N ASN A 781 10.94 -9.17 -18.40
CA ASN A 781 10.76 -8.69 -17.03
C ASN A 781 10.43 -9.80 -16.03
N LYS A 782 9.64 -10.81 -16.44
CA LYS A 782 9.36 -12.01 -15.63
C LYS A 782 10.65 -12.79 -15.36
N ARG A 783 11.44 -13.05 -16.40
CA ARG A 783 12.72 -13.80 -16.28
C ARG A 783 13.70 -13.10 -15.32
N ASP A 784 13.89 -11.80 -15.48
CA ASP A 784 14.76 -11.01 -14.59
C ASP A 784 14.27 -11.07 -13.14
N ALA A 785 12.96 -11.01 -12.91
CA ALA A 785 12.40 -11.08 -11.57
C ALA A 785 12.51 -12.48 -10.93
N VAL A 786 12.39 -13.56 -11.71
CA VAL A 786 12.61 -14.94 -11.23
C VAL A 786 14.08 -15.15 -10.84
N ARG A 787 15.02 -14.60 -11.61
CA ARG A 787 16.44 -14.62 -11.28
C ARG A 787 16.73 -13.94 -9.93
N GLU A 788 16.25 -12.71 -9.75
CA GLU A 788 16.39 -11.98 -8.48
C GLU A 788 15.72 -12.72 -7.31
N LEU A 789 14.57 -13.36 -7.56
CA LEU A 789 13.89 -14.18 -6.56
C LEU A 789 14.80 -15.30 -6.06
N GLY A 790 15.46 -16.03 -6.97
CA GLY A 790 16.40 -17.10 -6.63
C GLY A 790 17.61 -16.65 -5.81
N LEU A 791 18.18 -15.49 -6.14
CA LEU A 791 19.28 -14.90 -5.36
C LEU A 791 18.84 -14.63 -3.91
N ILE A 792 17.62 -14.12 -3.72
CA ILE A 792 17.03 -13.90 -2.38
C ILE A 792 16.80 -15.23 -1.65
N GLU A 793 16.36 -16.28 -2.35
CA GLU A 793 16.18 -17.62 -1.76
C GLU A 793 17.50 -18.19 -1.25
N HIS A 794 18.61 -17.89 -1.94
CA HIS A 794 19.94 -18.28 -1.50
C HIS A 794 20.41 -17.48 -0.27
N GLU A 795 20.35 -16.15 -0.30
CA GLU A 795 20.85 -15.30 0.80
C GLU A 795 20.06 -15.49 2.10
N GLY A 796 18.76 -15.79 2.01
CA GLY A 796 17.82 -15.83 3.12
C GLY A 796 17.03 -17.13 3.26
N ARG A 797 17.66 -18.28 3.04
CA ARG A 797 17.03 -19.61 3.00
C ARG A 797 15.99 -19.84 4.11
N ASP A 798 16.38 -19.67 5.38
CA ASP A 798 15.51 -19.96 6.53
C ASP A 798 14.27 -19.05 6.57
N VAL A 799 14.42 -17.80 6.13
CA VAL A 799 13.35 -16.80 6.10
C VAL A 799 12.39 -17.11 4.95
N VAL A 800 12.92 -17.48 3.78
CA VAL A 800 12.11 -17.83 2.62
C VAL A 800 11.30 -19.11 2.88
N ILE A 801 11.88 -20.12 3.53
CA ILE A 801 11.17 -21.34 3.91
C ILE A 801 10.03 -21.04 4.89
N ALA A 802 10.29 -20.21 5.90
CA ALA A 802 9.24 -19.76 6.82
C ALA A 802 8.09 -19.06 6.07
N LEU A 803 8.41 -18.26 5.05
CA LEU A 803 7.42 -17.55 4.25
C LEU A 803 6.61 -18.45 3.34
N LYS A 804 7.28 -19.35 2.59
CA LYS A 804 6.61 -20.34 1.74
C LYS A 804 5.66 -21.18 2.59
N THR A 805 6.09 -21.62 3.77
CA THR A 805 5.28 -22.37 4.74
C THR A 805 4.07 -21.55 5.22
N LYS A 806 4.29 -20.32 5.68
CA LYS A 806 3.21 -19.41 6.12
C LYS A 806 2.18 -19.17 5.01
N GLN A 807 2.64 -18.99 3.78
CA GLN A 807 1.79 -18.77 2.62
C GLN A 807 1.01 -20.03 2.23
N ALA A 808 1.63 -21.20 2.27
CA ALA A 808 0.95 -22.47 2.03
C ALA A 808 -0.19 -22.69 3.03
N ILE A 809 0.07 -22.49 4.34
CA ILE A 809 -0.97 -22.59 5.38
C ILE A 809 -2.10 -21.60 5.10
N ARG A 810 -1.77 -20.35 4.74
CA ARG A 810 -2.78 -19.33 4.41
C ARG A 810 -3.63 -19.74 3.21
N ASN A 811 -3.02 -20.24 2.14
CA ASN A 811 -3.74 -20.66 0.93
C ASN A 811 -4.73 -21.80 1.23
N VAL A 812 -4.31 -22.78 2.05
CA VAL A 812 -5.19 -23.88 2.49
C VAL A 812 -6.38 -23.35 3.28
N ILE A 813 -6.15 -22.47 4.26
CA ILE A 813 -7.24 -21.89 5.06
C ILE A 813 -8.15 -20.99 4.19
N SER A 814 -7.60 -20.22 3.26
CA SER A 814 -8.38 -19.40 2.33
C SER A 814 -9.27 -20.25 1.41
N LYS A 815 -8.78 -21.41 0.94
CA LYS A 815 -9.61 -22.35 0.17
C LYS A 815 -10.71 -22.94 1.04
N ALA A 816 -10.42 -23.30 2.29
CA ALA A 816 -11.43 -23.74 3.25
C ALA A 816 -12.50 -22.68 3.51
N LEU A 817 -12.11 -21.40 3.63
CA LEU A 817 -13.05 -20.27 3.75
C LEU A 817 -13.94 -20.12 2.51
N LYS A 818 -13.38 -20.22 1.30
CA LYS A 818 -14.17 -20.19 0.05
C LYS A 818 -15.18 -21.34 0.02
N ASN A 819 -14.75 -22.54 0.39
CA ASN A 819 -15.63 -23.71 0.47
C ASN A 819 -16.73 -23.49 1.53
N LEU A 820 -16.40 -22.92 2.69
CA LEU A 820 -17.39 -22.56 3.72
C LEU A 820 -18.42 -21.56 3.18
N THR A 821 -18.00 -20.51 2.46
CA THR A 821 -18.93 -19.55 1.84
C THR A 821 -19.82 -20.20 0.78
N PHE A 822 -19.31 -21.18 0.05
CA PHE A 822 -20.06 -21.95 -0.93
C PHE A 822 -21.10 -22.87 -0.26
N LEU A 823 -20.73 -23.55 0.83
CA LEU A 823 -21.66 -24.36 1.62
C LEU A 823 -22.76 -23.50 2.24
N TRP A 824 -22.41 -22.29 2.69
CA TRP A 824 -23.37 -21.30 3.19
C TRP A 824 -24.31 -20.81 2.08
N SER A 825 -23.82 -20.45 0.89
CA SER A 825 -24.68 -19.99 -0.20
C SER A 825 -25.63 -21.06 -0.74
N ARG A 826 -25.33 -22.35 -0.50
CA ARG A 826 -26.21 -23.49 -0.82
C ARG A 826 -27.15 -23.90 0.32
N GLY A 827 -27.08 -23.23 1.48
CA GLY A 827 -27.93 -23.54 2.63
C GLY A 827 -27.63 -24.88 3.32
N ILE A 828 -26.44 -25.45 3.09
CA ILE A 828 -26.02 -26.71 3.74
C ILE A 828 -25.68 -26.48 5.22
N ILE A 829 -25.21 -25.28 5.55
CA ILE A 829 -24.82 -24.86 6.91
C ILE A 829 -25.69 -23.67 7.30
N ASP A 830 -26.20 -23.67 8.53
CA ASP A 830 -26.96 -22.55 9.06
C ASP A 830 -26.08 -21.29 9.23
N LYS A 831 -26.69 -20.11 9.17
CA LYS A 831 -26.01 -18.82 9.28
C LYS A 831 -25.23 -18.70 10.60
N HIS A 832 -25.75 -19.24 11.71
CA HIS A 832 -25.07 -19.20 13.00
C HIS A 832 -23.80 -20.09 13.00
N GLU A 833 -23.94 -21.35 12.56
CA GLU A 833 -22.83 -22.30 12.47
C GLU A 833 -21.73 -21.84 11.50
N GLY A 834 -22.12 -21.27 10.37
CA GLY A 834 -21.21 -20.69 9.40
C GLY A 834 -20.39 -19.52 9.97
N ILE A 835 -21.00 -18.66 10.80
CA ILE A 835 -20.31 -17.56 11.47
C ILE A 835 -19.30 -18.08 12.52
N GLU A 836 -19.68 -19.09 13.33
CA GLU A 836 -18.79 -19.75 14.29
C GLU A 836 -17.59 -20.41 13.60
N MET A 837 -17.82 -21.20 12.55
CA MET A 837 -16.75 -21.81 11.75
C MET A 837 -15.83 -20.76 11.10
N ASN A 838 -16.42 -19.69 10.56
CA ASN A 838 -15.65 -18.58 9.98
C ASN A 838 -14.77 -17.91 11.05
N LYS A 839 -15.27 -17.72 12.27
CA LYS A 839 -14.51 -17.19 13.40
C LYS A 839 -13.31 -18.08 13.77
N VAL A 840 -13.49 -19.41 13.76
CA VAL A 840 -12.40 -20.37 14.03
C VAL A 840 -11.33 -20.31 12.93
N LEU A 841 -11.72 -20.35 11.65
CA LEU A 841 -10.80 -20.28 10.51
C LEU A 841 -10.05 -18.95 10.44
N LEU A 842 -10.76 -17.84 10.66
CA LEU A 842 -10.13 -16.53 10.80
C LEU A 842 -9.13 -16.57 11.96
N GLY A 843 -9.50 -17.15 13.11
CA GLY A 843 -8.63 -17.34 14.29
C GLY A 843 -7.28 -17.96 13.93
N LYS A 844 -7.28 -18.99 13.08
CA LYS A 844 -6.06 -19.62 12.54
C LYS A 844 -5.25 -18.68 11.65
N ILE A 845 -5.90 -17.86 10.81
CA ILE A 845 -5.21 -16.81 10.04
C ILE A 845 -4.55 -15.77 10.97
N LYS A 846 -5.16 -15.43 12.11
CA LYS A 846 -4.53 -14.52 13.11
C LYS A 846 -3.23 -15.09 13.64
N ALA A 847 -3.24 -16.37 14.00
CA ALA A 847 -2.07 -17.04 14.56
C ALA A 847 -0.87 -16.97 13.61
N LEU A 848 -1.09 -16.93 12.29
CA LEU A 848 -0.04 -16.74 11.28
C LEU A 848 0.65 -15.37 11.36
N ASN A 849 0.08 -14.36 12.00
CA ASN A 849 0.76 -13.09 12.21
C ASN A 849 1.97 -13.23 13.15
N ASN A 850 1.89 -14.15 14.11
CA ASN A 850 2.96 -14.47 15.06
C ASN A 850 3.82 -15.66 14.61
N PHE A 851 3.75 -16.05 13.33
CA PHE A 851 4.53 -17.14 12.78
C PHE A 851 6.02 -16.83 12.83
N PRO A 852 6.89 -17.80 13.18
CA PRO A 852 8.34 -17.58 13.27
C PRO A 852 8.90 -17.05 11.95
N MET A 853 9.82 -16.11 12.05
CA MET A 853 10.37 -15.40 10.88
C MET A 853 11.46 -16.21 10.15
N ALA A 854 11.94 -17.29 10.74
CA ALA A 854 12.92 -18.20 10.17
C ALA A 854 12.58 -19.63 10.63
N ILE A 855 12.64 -20.58 9.69
CA ILE A 855 12.49 -22.01 9.94
C ILE A 855 13.71 -22.68 9.31
N PRO A 856 14.43 -23.55 10.05
CA PRO A 856 15.58 -24.25 9.48
C PRO A 856 15.14 -25.08 8.28
N PRO A 857 16.01 -25.24 7.25
CA PRO A 857 15.66 -26.03 6.09
C PRO A 857 15.31 -27.46 6.52
N PRO A 858 14.29 -28.08 5.91
CA PRO A 858 14.01 -29.49 6.13
C PRO A 858 15.25 -30.31 5.74
N THR A 859 15.51 -31.37 6.51
CA THR A 859 16.55 -32.33 6.15
C THR A 859 16.21 -32.98 4.79
N PRO A 860 17.19 -33.41 3.98
CA PRO A 860 16.97 -34.05 2.69
C PRO A 860 15.92 -35.18 2.77
N ASP A 861 15.94 -35.95 3.85
CA ASP A 861 14.96 -36.99 4.19
C ASP A 861 13.51 -36.49 4.17
N LYS A 862 13.25 -35.31 4.74
CA LYS A 862 11.92 -34.69 4.77
C LYS A 862 11.51 -34.13 3.42
N TYR A 863 12.47 -33.84 2.54
CA TYR A 863 12.22 -33.29 1.20
C TYR A 863 11.68 -34.35 0.24
N LEU A 864 12.11 -35.61 0.38
CA LEU A 864 11.64 -36.72 -0.44
C LEU A 864 10.11 -36.93 -0.29
N HIS A 865 9.56 -36.70 0.90
CA HIS A 865 8.11 -36.75 1.13
C HIS A 865 7.31 -35.70 0.34
N ASN A 866 7.96 -34.63 -0.14
CA ASN A 866 7.30 -33.55 -0.89
C ASN A 866 7.27 -33.81 -2.41
N ILE A 867 7.95 -34.85 -2.91
CA ILE A 867 7.95 -35.18 -4.34
C ILE A 867 6.63 -35.85 -4.69
N ILE A 868 5.93 -35.25 -5.65
CA ILE A 868 4.58 -35.60 -6.07
C ILE A 868 4.43 -37.09 -6.45
N TRP A 869 5.43 -37.71 -7.08
CA TRP A 869 5.37 -39.13 -7.46
C TRP A 869 5.81 -40.11 -6.35
N LEU A 870 6.43 -39.63 -5.26
CA LEU A 870 6.82 -40.42 -4.08
C LEU A 870 5.69 -40.51 -3.02
N GLU A 871 4.59 -39.79 -3.21
CA GLU A 871 3.57 -39.58 -2.17
C GLU A 871 2.85 -40.89 -1.74
N ASN A 872 2.67 -41.04 -0.42
CA ASN A 872 1.86 -42.06 0.28
C ASN A 872 2.36 -43.52 0.35
N LYS A 873 3.65 -43.80 0.10
CA LYS A 873 4.25 -45.10 0.45
C LYS A 873 5.58 -44.93 1.17
N GLU A 874 5.58 -45.10 2.49
CA GLU A 874 6.78 -45.00 3.34
C GLU A 874 7.93 -45.89 2.83
N VAL A 875 7.59 -47.09 2.36
CA VAL A 875 8.54 -48.07 1.79
C VAL A 875 9.32 -47.53 0.58
N LEU A 876 8.66 -46.79 -0.31
CA LEU A 876 9.28 -46.27 -1.53
C LEU A 876 10.18 -45.07 -1.20
N ILE A 877 9.81 -44.29 -0.19
CA ILE A 877 10.60 -43.16 0.30
C ILE A 877 11.85 -43.67 1.03
N GLU A 878 11.72 -44.71 1.88
CA GLU A 878 12.87 -45.35 2.54
C GLU A 878 13.86 -45.93 1.53
N PHE A 879 13.36 -46.58 0.46
CA PHE A 879 14.22 -47.12 -0.60
C PHE A 879 15.11 -46.06 -1.25
N PHE A 880 14.56 -44.92 -1.66
CA PHE A 880 15.36 -43.85 -2.25
C PHE A 880 16.18 -43.08 -1.22
N LYS A 881 15.72 -43.02 0.05
CA LYS A 881 16.46 -42.38 1.13
C LYS A 881 17.82 -43.05 1.38
N GLU A 882 17.87 -44.39 1.35
CA GLU A 882 19.13 -45.12 1.57
C GLU A 882 20.13 -44.97 0.42
N ARG A 883 19.65 -44.65 -0.79
CA ARG A 883 20.44 -44.65 -2.03
C ARG A 883 20.79 -43.26 -2.55
N ALA A 884 20.01 -42.24 -2.19
CA ALA A 884 20.23 -40.89 -2.67
C ALA A 884 21.45 -40.23 -2.01
N LYS A 885 22.32 -39.64 -2.83
CA LYS A 885 23.55 -38.97 -2.38
C LYS A 885 23.39 -37.46 -2.43
N PRO A 886 23.84 -36.70 -1.41
CA PRO A 886 23.87 -35.24 -1.51
C PRO A 886 24.99 -34.82 -2.47
N ALA A 887 24.65 -33.99 -3.46
CA ALA A 887 25.56 -33.37 -4.41
C ALA A 887 25.64 -31.86 -4.14
N TYR A 888 26.84 -31.30 -4.19
CA TYR A 888 27.11 -29.88 -3.98
C TYR A 888 27.83 -29.33 -5.21
N PHE A 889 27.37 -28.18 -5.71
CA PHE A 889 27.91 -27.49 -6.86
C PHE A 889 28.17 -26.03 -6.50
N ASP A 890 29.30 -25.50 -6.93
CA ASP A 890 29.68 -24.11 -6.77
C ASP A 890 29.14 -23.24 -7.92
N TYR A 891 29.31 -21.92 -7.79
CA TYR A 891 28.88 -20.97 -8.81
C TYR A 891 29.56 -21.23 -10.16
N GLY A 892 28.77 -21.35 -11.23
CA GLY A 892 29.26 -21.57 -12.59
C GLY A 892 29.53 -23.04 -12.94
N ASP A 893 29.38 -23.96 -11.99
CA ASP A 893 29.51 -25.39 -12.26
C ASP A 893 28.41 -25.87 -13.21
N ILE A 894 28.76 -26.85 -14.05
CA ILE A 894 27.85 -27.45 -15.02
C ILE A 894 27.35 -28.77 -14.44
N ILE A 895 26.04 -28.88 -14.24
CA ILE A 895 25.39 -30.11 -13.74
C ILE A 895 25.34 -31.16 -14.85
N CYS A 896 24.94 -30.73 -16.05
CA CYS A 896 24.90 -31.57 -17.25
C CYS A 896 25.14 -30.73 -18.50
N LYS A 897 25.81 -31.31 -19.50
CA LYS A 897 26.01 -30.70 -20.81
C LYS A 897 25.12 -31.32 -21.87
N GLU A 898 24.77 -30.50 -22.86
CA GLU A 898 24.10 -30.95 -24.07
C GLU A 898 24.96 -32.00 -24.80
N GLY A 899 24.35 -33.15 -25.15
CA GLY A 899 25.01 -34.29 -25.81
C GLY A 899 25.66 -35.32 -24.87
N GLU A 900 25.66 -35.10 -23.54
CA GLU A 900 26.13 -36.11 -22.59
C GLU A 900 25.02 -37.12 -22.23
N MET A 901 25.41 -38.36 -21.94
CA MET A 901 24.49 -39.38 -21.41
C MET A 901 24.09 -39.07 -19.96
N PRO A 902 22.82 -39.29 -19.58
CA PRO A 902 22.34 -38.94 -18.25
C PRO A 902 22.93 -39.86 -17.18
N GLN A 903 23.62 -39.26 -16.19
CA GLN A 903 24.19 -39.98 -15.05
C GLN A 903 23.13 -40.39 -14.01
N GLY A 904 22.01 -39.67 -13.98
CA GLY A 904 20.95 -39.83 -13.01
C GLY A 904 20.09 -38.58 -12.92
N ILE A 905 19.27 -38.53 -11.87
CA ILE A 905 18.34 -37.45 -11.62
C ILE A 905 18.87 -36.56 -10.49
N TYR A 906 18.81 -35.24 -10.70
CA TYR A 906 19.19 -34.25 -9.70
C TYR A 906 17.96 -33.51 -9.20
N LEU A 907 17.58 -33.76 -7.95
CA LEU A 907 16.54 -33.00 -7.25
C LEU A 907 17.18 -31.80 -6.57
N ILE A 908 16.83 -30.58 -6.96
CA ILE A 908 17.39 -29.37 -6.33
C ILE A 908 16.75 -29.19 -4.96
N ILE A 909 17.55 -29.36 -3.90
CA ILE A 909 17.12 -29.08 -2.51
C ILE A 909 17.24 -27.58 -2.24
N SER A 910 18.32 -26.96 -2.70
CA SER A 910 18.55 -25.52 -2.58
C SER A 910 19.49 -25.01 -3.66
N GLY A 911 19.33 -23.74 -4.04
CA GLY A 911 20.11 -23.10 -5.09
C GLY A 911 19.32 -23.00 -6.38
N MET A 912 19.98 -22.48 -7.41
CA MET A 912 19.41 -22.16 -8.71
C MET A 912 20.35 -22.60 -9.82
N ALA A 913 19.78 -23.28 -10.81
CA ALA A 913 20.44 -23.63 -12.05
C ALA A 913 19.72 -23.00 -13.24
N ILE A 914 20.47 -22.61 -14.26
CA ILE A 914 19.95 -22.19 -15.56
C ILE A 914 20.06 -23.35 -16.51
N VAL A 915 18.93 -23.74 -17.08
CA VAL A 915 18.86 -24.66 -18.21
C VAL A 915 18.87 -23.84 -19.50
N LYS A 916 19.93 -23.98 -20.29
CA LYS A 916 20.08 -23.36 -21.61
C LYS A 916 19.97 -24.45 -22.67
N SER A 917 19.12 -24.23 -23.67
CA SER A 917 19.11 -25.05 -24.87
C SER A 917 19.24 -24.19 -26.12
N LEU A 918 20.03 -24.67 -27.07
CA LEU A 918 20.27 -24.05 -28.38
C LEU A 918 19.17 -24.40 -29.40
N ARG A 919 18.31 -25.38 -29.07
CA ARG A 919 17.19 -25.86 -29.91
C ARG A 919 15.92 -25.99 -29.08
N MET A 920 14.75 -25.93 -29.74
CA MET A 920 13.49 -26.26 -29.09
C MET A 920 13.53 -27.74 -28.69
N LYS A 921 12.98 -28.10 -27.51
CA LYS A 921 12.96 -29.50 -27.03
C LYS A 921 12.38 -30.39 -28.11
N ASN A 922 13.14 -31.38 -28.56
CA ASN A 922 12.62 -32.36 -29.50
C ASN A 922 11.83 -33.35 -28.64
N PHE A 923 10.50 -33.18 -28.57
CA PHE A 923 9.60 -34.12 -27.88
C PHE A 923 9.53 -35.48 -28.61
N GLY A 924 10.68 -36.08 -28.98
CA GLY A 924 10.80 -37.34 -29.70
C GLY A 924 10.69 -37.23 -31.21
N VAL A 925 10.55 -36.03 -31.78
CA VAL A 925 10.37 -35.81 -33.23
C VAL A 925 11.74 -35.69 -33.93
N CYS A 926 11.98 -36.50 -34.97
CA CYS A 926 13.19 -36.43 -35.78
C CYS A 926 13.29 -35.09 -36.52
N GLY A 927 14.48 -34.45 -36.47
CA GLY A 927 14.73 -33.12 -37.04
C GLY A 927 14.52 -32.95 -38.55
N TRP A 928 14.24 -34.02 -39.30
CA TRP A 928 13.90 -33.94 -40.73
C TRP A 928 12.46 -33.45 -40.97
N LEU A 929 11.49 -33.79 -40.11
CA LEU A 929 10.10 -33.33 -40.25
C LEU A 929 9.89 -31.86 -39.86
N HIS A 930 10.72 -31.34 -38.95
CA HIS A 930 10.62 -29.95 -38.50
C HIS A 930 11.14 -28.94 -39.54
N ASN A 931 12.06 -29.38 -40.42
CA ASN A 931 12.69 -28.53 -41.44
C ASN A 931 11.70 -28.04 -42.52
N HIS A 932 10.58 -28.73 -42.76
CA HIS A 932 9.60 -28.28 -43.74
C HIS A 932 8.72 -27.12 -43.25
N CYS A 933 8.62 -26.87 -41.93
CA CYS A 933 7.88 -25.73 -41.38
C CYS A 933 8.77 -24.55 -40.92
N ALA A 934 10.09 -24.75 -40.78
CA ALA A 934 10.97 -23.84 -40.02
C ALA A 934 11.92 -22.99 -40.88
N MET A 935 11.56 -22.61 -42.11
CA MET A 935 12.45 -21.83 -42.99
C MET A 935 12.61 -20.34 -42.64
N GLU A 936 11.96 -19.81 -41.59
CA GLU A 936 12.03 -18.36 -41.26
C GLU A 936 12.27 -17.98 -39.78
N ALA A 937 12.56 -18.92 -38.87
CA ALA A 937 12.72 -18.60 -37.45
C ALA A 937 14.20 -18.36 -37.04
N LYS A 938 14.52 -17.15 -36.55
CA LYS A 938 15.80 -16.85 -35.86
C LYS A 938 16.02 -17.83 -34.69
N PRO A 939 17.28 -18.22 -34.37
CA PRO A 939 17.57 -19.13 -33.28
C PRO A 939 17.04 -18.55 -31.96
N PHE A 940 16.02 -19.19 -31.40
CA PHE A 940 15.43 -18.82 -30.12
C PHE A 940 16.26 -19.48 -29.02
N PHE A 941 16.94 -18.69 -28.19
CA PHE A 941 17.59 -19.20 -26.98
C PHE A 941 16.51 -19.50 -25.94
N PHE A 942 16.34 -20.79 -25.60
CA PHE A 942 15.48 -21.20 -24.50
C PHE A 942 16.31 -21.18 -23.22
N THR A 943 15.94 -20.32 -22.27
CA THR A 943 16.58 -20.21 -20.96
C THR A 943 15.52 -20.36 -19.87
N GLU A 944 15.60 -21.43 -19.10
CA GLU A 944 14.71 -21.73 -17.99
C GLU A 944 15.50 -21.71 -16.67
N TYR A 945 14.93 -21.12 -15.63
CA TYR A 945 15.53 -21.08 -14.30
C TYR A 945 14.91 -22.20 -13.46
N CYS A 946 15.72 -23.17 -13.06
CA CYS A 946 15.33 -24.23 -12.14
C CYS A 946 15.68 -23.81 -10.70
N THR A 947 14.72 -23.99 -9.79
CA THR A 947 14.80 -23.60 -8.39
C THR A 947 14.56 -24.80 -7.46
N SER A 948 14.48 -24.58 -6.15
CA SER A 948 14.28 -25.63 -5.16
C SER A 948 12.98 -26.41 -5.42
N GLY A 949 13.06 -27.74 -5.54
CA GLY A 949 11.95 -28.63 -5.84
C GLY A 949 11.90 -29.10 -7.30
N ASP A 950 12.62 -28.42 -8.20
CA ASP A 950 12.73 -28.86 -9.59
C ASP A 950 13.67 -30.06 -9.70
N ILE A 951 13.39 -30.91 -10.69
CA ILE A 951 14.12 -32.13 -10.93
C ILE A 951 14.74 -32.04 -12.33
N ILE A 952 16.05 -32.16 -12.41
CA ILE A 952 16.82 -32.14 -13.64
C ILE A 952 17.11 -33.57 -14.08
N GLY A 953 16.92 -33.86 -15.37
CA GLY A 953 17.24 -35.15 -15.99
C GLY A 953 16.09 -36.15 -16.10
N GLU A 954 14.89 -35.89 -15.56
CA GLU A 954 13.77 -36.86 -15.53
C GLU A 954 13.49 -37.49 -16.91
N LEU A 955 13.31 -36.64 -17.94
CA LEU A 955 12.97 -37.08 -19.29
C LEU A 955 14.11 -37.87 -19.96
N SER A 956 15.36 -37.39 -19.83
CA SER A 956 16.53 -38.04 -20.41
C SER A 956 16.78 -39.41 -19.77
N CYS A 957 16.61 -39.53 -18.45
CA CYS A 957 16.72 -40.80 -17.72
C CYS A 957 15.66 -41.82 -18.15
N LEU A 958 14.39 -41.41 -18.29
CA LEU A 958 13.32 -42.29 -18.75
C LEU A 958 13.57 -42.83 -20.16
N LEU A 959 14.10 -42.00 -21.04
CA LEU A 959 14.32 -42.33 -22.45
C LEU A 959 15.65 -43.03 -22.73
N LYS A 960 16.60 -43.02 -21.78
CA LYS A 960 18.01 -43.41 -21.98
C LYS A 960 18.67 -42.71 -23.18
N ARG A 961 18.38 -41.42 -23.37
CA ARG A 961 18.92 -40.58 -24.46
C ARG A 961 19.80 -39.46 -23.92
N GLU A 962 20.65 -38.92 -24.78
CA GLU A 962 21.49 -37.75 -24.50
C GLU A 962 20.65 -36.56 -24.02
N ILE A 963 21.26 -35.73 -23.17
CA ILE A 963 20.60 -34.55 -22.63
C ILE A 963 20.55 -33.46 -23.70
N GLU A 964 19.37 -32.89 -23.95
CA GLU A 964 19.13 -31.86 -25.00
C GLU A 964 19.42 -30.41 -24.55
N TYR A 965 20.00 -30.25 -23.35
CA TYR A 965 20.22 -28.95 -22.73
C TYR A 965 21.44 -28.95 -21.82
N THR A 966 21.96 -27.76 -21.56
CA THR A 966 23.06 -27.56 -20.60
C THR A 966 22.52 -26.87 -19.34
N ALA A 967 22.73 -27.49 -18.18
CA ALA A 967 22.35 -26.92 -16.88
C ALA A 967 23.56 -26.33 -16.14
N ILE A 968 23.53 -25.04 -15.83
CA ILE A 968 24.64 -24.30 -15.20
C ILE A 968 24.18 -23.69 -13.88
N CYS A 969 24.94 -23.86 -12.80
CA CYS A 969 24.65 -23.28 -11.51
C CYS A 969 24.87 -21.75 -11.52
N GLU A 970 23.84 -20.98 -11.17
CA GLU A 970 23.97 -19.52 -10.93
C GLU A 970 24.22 -19.19 -9.45
N THR A 971 24.12 -20.18 -8.57
CA THR A 971 24.33 -20.04 -7.12
C THR A 971 24.92 -21.34 -6.59
N ILE A 972 25.38 -21.34 -5.33
CA ILE A 972 25.78 -22.57 -4.66
C ILE A 972 24.55 -23.48 -4.57
N LEU A 973 24.62 -24.63 -5.24
CA LEU A 973 23.50 -25.53 -5.42
C LEU A 973 23.73 -26.83 -4.65
N GLN A 974 22.73 -27.21 -3.88
CA GLN A 974 22.65 -28.47 -3.16
C GLN A 974 21.53 -29.30 -3.80
N ALA A 975 21.87 -30.47 -4.32
CA ALA A 975 20.94 -31.40 -4.93
C ALA A 975 20.98 -32.77 -4.25
N CYS A 976 19.87 -33.50 -4.32
CA CYS A 976 19.81 -34.92 -4.07
C CYS A 976 20.03 -35.64 -5.40
N PHE A 977 21.10 -36.41 -5.50
CA PHE A 977 21.44 -37.18 -6.69
C PHE A 977 20.97 -38.63 -6.51
N ILE A 978 20.17 -39.09 -7.46
CA ILE A 978 19.76 -40.50 -7.59
C ILE A 978 20.41 -41.02 -8.88
N SER A 979 21.23 -42.06 -8.76
CA SER A 979 21.92 -42.62 -9.92
C SER A 979 20.93 -43.25 -10.89
N LEU A 980 21.30 -43.32 -12.17
CA LEU A 980 20.49 -44.02 -13.17
C LEU A 980 20.25 -45.49 -12.76
N GLU A 981 21.26 -46.16 -12.21
CA GLU A 981 21.18 -47.56 -11.76
C GLU A 981 20.15 -47.73 -10.64
N ASP A 982 20.22 -46.90 -9.60
CA ASP A 982 19.28 -46.93 -8.48
C ASP A 982 17.84 -46.60 -8.91
N LEU A 983 17.67 -45.71 -9.90
CA LEU A 983 16.37 -45.36 -10.45
C LEU A 983 15.72 -46.55 -11.16
N TYR A 984 16.48 -47.28 -11.98
CA TYR A 984 15.98 -48.47 -12.68
C TYR A 984 15.72 -49.63 -11.74
N GLU A 985 16.55 -49.83 -10.72
CA GLU A 985 16.24 -50.79 -9.66
C GLU A 985 14.94 -50.42 -8.94
N GLY A 986 14.68 -49.12 -8.72
CA GLY A 986 13.39 -48.63 -8.23
C GLY A 986 12.22 -48.91 -9.18
N PHE A 987 12.43 -48.83 -10.49
CA PHE A 987 11.41 -49.21 -11.48
C PHE A 987 11.10 -50.69 -11.44
N ASP A 988 12.11 -51.54 -11.25
CA ASP A 988 11.95 -52.99 -11.15
C ASP A 988 11.25 -53.40 -9.84
N VAL A 989 11.64 -52.80 -8.71
CA VAL A 989 11.07 -53.09 -7.37
C VAL A 989 9.63 -52.60 -7.25
N PHE A 990 9.33 -51.41 -7.75
CA PHE A 990 8.01 -50.77 -7.63
C PHE A 990 7.20 -50.79 -8.94
N TRP A 991 7.51 -51.75 -9.81
CA TRP A 991 6.86 -51.94 -11.10
C TRP A 991 5.36 -52.26 -10.96
N PRO A 992 4.47 -51.74 -11.83
CA PRO A 992 4.67 -50.73 -12.90
C PRO A 992 4.43 -49.28 -12.42
N SER A 993 4.27 -49.08 -11.12
CA SER A 993 3.65 -47.87 -10.57
C SER A 993 4.54 -46.63 -10.59
N LEU A 994 5.87 -46.79 -10.48
CA LEU A 994 6.79 -45.67 -10.36
C LEU A 994 7.06 -44.97 -11.69
N GLU A 995 7.45 -45.74 -12.72
CA GLU A 995 7.70 -45.22 -14.07
C GLU A 995 6.45 -44.52 -14.63
N TYR A 996 5.27 -45.13 -14.45
CA TYR A 996 4.00 -44.56 -14.86
C TYR A 996 3.71 -43.21 -14.19
N LYS A 997 3.96 -43.08 -12.87
CA LYS A 997 3.74 -41.82 -12.14
C LYS A 997 4.65 -40.69 -12.62
N ILE A 998 5.91 -40.99 -12.97
CA ILE A 998 6.83 -39.98 -13.50
C ILE A 998 6.35 -39.52 -14.88
N TRP A 999 5.93 -40.46 -15.75
CA TRP A 999 5.32 -40.12 -17.03
C TRP A 999 4.04 -39.29 -16.89
N LEU A 1000 3.14 -39.64 -15.97
CA LEU A 1000 1.93 -38.89 -15.69
C LEU A 1000 2.23 -37.45 -15.24
N LYS A 1001 3.22 -37.27 -14.37
CA LYS A 1001 3.67 -35.93 -13.94
C LYS A 1001 4.20 -35.13 -15.13
N LEU A 1002 5.06 -35.71 -15.96
CA LEU A 1002 5.62 -35.05 -17.14
C LEU A 1002 4.53 -34.67 -18.14
N ALA A 1003 3.57 -35.56 -18.35
CA ALA A 1003 2.42 -35.35 -19.22
C ALA A 1003 1.54 -34.20 -18.75
N LEU A 1004 1.16 -34.18 -17.46
CA LEU A 1004 0.38 -33.08 -16.88
C LEU A 1004 1.13 -31.75 -16.92
N ASN A 1005 2.44 -31.74 -16.62
CA ASN A 1005 3.26 -30.54 -16.71
C ASN A 1005 3.33 -29.98 -18.13
N THR A 1006 3.50 -30.86 -19.12
CA THR A 1006 3.53 -30.47 -20.55
C THR A 1006 2.17 -29.94 -20.99
N ALA A 1007 1.09 -30.61 -20.60
CA ALA A 1007 -0.27 -30.16 -20.89
C ALA A 1007 -0.57 -28.78 -20.29
N HIS A 1008 -0.18 -28.54 -19.03
CA HIS A 1008 -0.34 -27.23 -18.40
C HIS A 1008 0.52 -26.15 -19.06
N GLN A 1009 1.76 -26.47 -19.44
CA GLN A 1009 2.69 -25.50 -20.03
C GLN A 1009 2.24 -25.00 -21.41
N TYR A 1010 1.66 -25.88 -22.24
CA TYR A 1010 1.29 -25.55 -23.62
C TYR A 1010 -0.22 -25.30 -23.82
N PHE A 1011 -1.09 -25.86 -22.98
CA PHE A 1011 -2.55 -25.85 -23.17
C PHE A 1011 -3.35 -25.32 -21.97
N GLU A 1012 -2.75 -24.48 -21.11
CA GLU A 1012 -3.38 -23.92 -19.90
C GLU A 1012 -4.78 -23.33 -20.16
N SER A 1013 -4.94 -22.57 -21.25
CA SER A 1013 -6.21 -21.91 -21.59
C SER A 1013 -7.34 -22.88 -21.97
N SER A 1014 -6.98 -24.03 -22.55
CA SER A 1014 -7.96 -25.04 -23.00
C SER A 1014 -8.37 -25.97 -21.85
N LEU A 1015 -7.52 -26.08 -20.83
CA LEU A 1015 -7.70 -26.93 -19.66
C LEU A 1015 -8.18 -26.17 -18.42
N ALA A 1016 -8.44 -24.86 -18.53
CA ALA A 1016 -8.74 -23.99 -17.40
C ALA A 1016 -9.99 -24.40 -16.57
N ASP A 1017 -10.94 -25.08 -17.20
CA ASP A 1017 -12.17 -25.55 -16.57
C ASP A 1017 -12.02 -26.94 -15.91
N GLU A 1018 -10.87 -27.61 -16.09
CA GLU A 1018 -10.64 -28.97 -15.59
C GLU A 1018 -9.70 -29.01 -14.38
N ASP A 1019 -10.15 -29.69 -13.33
CA ASP A 1019 -9.47 -29.78 -12.03
C ASP A 1019 -8.40 -30.91 -12.06
N LEU A 1020 -7.40 -30.76 -12.94
CA LEU A 1020 -6.35 -31.77 -13.26
C LEU A 1020 -5.21 -31.82 -12.23
N THR A 1021 -5.52 -31.91 -10.94
CA THR A 1021 -4.47 -32.09 -9.93
C THR A 1021 -3.92 -33.51 -9.98
N PHE A 1022 -2.59 -33.65 -9.91
CA PHE A 1022 -1.91 -34.96 -9.96
C PHE A 1022 -2.54 -35.99 -9.01
N GLN A 1023 -2.87 -35.57 -7.78
CA GLN A 1023 -3.54 -36.43 -6.80
C GLN A 1023 -4.90 -36.94 -7.28
N LYS A 1024 -5.73 -36.09 -7.89
CA LYS A 1024 -7.02 -36.53 -8.43
C LYS A 1024 -6.84 -37.49 -9.61
N CYS A 1025 -5.86 -37.23 -10.47
CA CYS A 1025 -5.54 -38.12 -11.59
C CYS A 1025 -5.06 -39.49 -11.10
N VAL A 1026 -4.29 -39.55 -10.01
CA VAL A 1026 -3.80 -40.80 -9.42
C VAL A 1026 -4.87 -41.53 -8.58
N GLN A 1027 -5.72 -40.82 -7.84
CA GLN A 1027 -6.72 -41.42 -6.95
C GLN A 1027 -8.03 -41.80 -7.66
N PHE A 1028 -8.48 -40.96 -8.61
CA PHE A 1028 -9.78 -41.11 -9.27
C PHE A 1028 -9.63 -41.45 -10.77
N ASN A 1029 -8.41 -41.71 -11.26
CA ASN A 1029 -8.11 -42.02 -12.67
C ASN A 1029 -8.69 -41.01 -13.68
N HIS A 1030 -8.83 -39.74 -13.28
CA HIS A 1030 -9.40 -38.70 -14.16
C HIS A 1030 -8.58 -38.47 -15.44
N ALA A 1031 -7.27 -38.70 -15.37
CA ALA A 1031 -6.38 -38.68 -16.51
C ALA A 1031 -5.32 -39.77 -16.37
N TYR A 1032 -4.96 -40.40 -17.47
CA TYR A 1032 -3.95 -41.46 -17.51
C TYR A 1032 -3.03 -41.31 -18.71
N VAL A 1033 -1.84 -41.91 -18.63
CA VAL A 1033 -0.87 -41.90 -19.74
C VAL A 1033 -0.88 -43.23 -20.47
N GLU A 1034 -1.11 -43.17 -21.77
CA GLU A 1034 -1.11 -44.32 -22.66
C GLU A 1034 0.18 -44.34 -23.49
N THR A 1035 0.71 -45.54 -23.74
CA THR A 1035 1.94 -45.73 -24.53
C THR A 1035 1.59 -46.38 -25.86
N LEU A 1036 1.90 -45.67 -26.94
CA LEU A 1036 1.66 -46.10 -28.30
C LEU A 1036 3.00 -46.34 -28.99
N SER A 1037 3.18 -47.52 -29.55
CA SER A 1037 4.31 -47.88 -30.39
C SER A 1037 3.89 -47.86 -31.86
N SER A 1038 4.85 -48.02 -32.76
CA SER A 1038 4.60 -48.15 -34.20
C SER A 1038 3.72 -49.34 -34.59
N TYR A 1039 3.57 -50.33 -33.70
CA TYR A 1039 2.81 -51.56 -33.96
C TYR A 1039 1.42 -51.56 -33.30
N ASN A 1040 1.13 -50.57 -32.46
CA ASN A 1040 -0.12 -50.51 -31.72
C ASN A 1040 -1.03 -49.44 -32.29
N GLU A 1041 -2.34 -49.72 -32.28
CA GLU A 1041 -3.39 -48.77 -32.64
C GLU A 1041 -4.26 -48.49 -31.41
N MET A 1042 -4.73 -47.26 -31.29
CA MET A 1042 -5.67 -46.86 -30.24
C MET A 1042 -6.90 -46.23 -30.88
N THR A 1043 -8.08 -46.64 -30.42
CA THR A 1043 -9.36 -46.04 -30.80
C THR A 1043 -9.72 -44.93 -29.81
N ILE A 1044 -9.93 -43.71 -30.30
CA ILE A 1044 -10.37 -42.58 -29.48
C ILE A 1044 -11.89 -42.63 -29.39
N ASN A 1045 -12.41 -42.71 -28.16
CA ASN A 1045 -13.85 -42.71 -27.92
C ASN A 1045 -14.30 -41.38 -27.31
N ASN A 1046 -14.87 -40.51 -28.14
CA ASN A 1046 -15.30 -39.14 -27.77
C ASN A 1046 -16.37 -39.10 -26.67
N VAL A 1047 -17.03 -40.23 -26.36
CA VAL A 1047 -18.01 -40.32 -25.26
C VAL A 1047 -17.32 -40.41 -23.89
N THR A 1048 -16.18 -41.11 -23.83
CA THR A 1048 -15.46 -41.37 -22.57
C THR A 1048 -14.22 -40.50 -22.41
N MET A 1049 -13.58 -40.12 -23.52
CA MET A 1049 -12.37 -39.31 -23.56
C MET A 1049 -12.75 -37.90 -23.99
N LYS A 1050 -12.36 -36.90 -23.19
CA LYS A 1050 -12.64 -35.49 -23.48
C LYS A 1050 -11.49 -34.81 -24.20
N PHE A 1051 -10.25 -35.09 -23.79
CA PHE A 1051 -9.05 -34.59 -24.47
C PHE A 1051 -8.00 -35.70 -24.57
N VAL A 1052 -7.39 -35.83 -25.75
CA VAL A 1052 -6.21 -36.69 -25.96
C VAL A 1052 -5.06 -35.81 -26.41
N ILE A 1053 -3.99 -35.78 -25.61
CA ILE A 1053 -2.85 -34.89 -25.82
C ILE A 1053 -1.61 -35.73 -26.10
N ILE A 1054 -0.97 -35.52 -27.24
CA ILE A 1054 0.35 -36.10 -27.53
C ILE A 1054 1.38 -35.35 -26.72
N VAL A 1055 2.08 -36.04 -25.83
CA VAL A 1055 3.08 -35.44 -24.93
C VAL A 1055 4.49 -35.68 -25.46
N TYR A 1056 4.73 -36.85 -26.06
CA TYR A 1056 6.01 -37.24 -26.61
C TYR A 1056 5.81 -38.17 -27.81
N GLY A 1057 6.61 -38.03 -28.85
CA GLY A 1057 6.53 -38.79 -30.09
C GLY A 1057 5.62 -38.13 -31.13
N SER A 1058 5.15 -38.95 -32.08
CA SER A 1058 4.28 -38.51 -33.15
C SER A 1058 3.32 -39.63 -33.52
N VAL A 1059 2.12 -39.25 -33.93
CA VAL A 1059 1.00 -40.16 -34.14
C VAL A 1059 0.38 -39.84 -35.50
N ILE A 1060 0.02 -40.84 -36.29
CA ILE A 1060 -0.72 -40.66 -37.54
C ILE A 1060 -2.17 -41.08 -37.31
N ASP A 1061 -3.09 -40.29 -37.85
CA ASP A 1061 -4.49 -40.69 -37.98
C ASP A 1061 -4.64 -41.64 -39.18
N MET A 1062 -5.19 -42.83 -38.94
CA MET A 1062 -5.32 -43.87 -39.96
C MET A 1062 -6.35 -43.54 -41.04
N LYS A 1063 -7.29 -42.63 -40.77
CA LYS A 1063 -8.30 -42.22 -41.76
C LYS A 1063 -7.79 -41.14 -42.70
N THR A 1064 -7.03 -40.19 -42.17
CA THR A 1064 -6.57 -39.00 -42.91
C THR A 1064 -5.11 -39.09 -43.37
N GLU A 1065 -4.36 -40.06 -42.84
CA GLU A 1065 -2.91 -40.21 -42.99
C GLU A 1065 -2.10 -38.97 -42.54
N GLU A 1066 -2.70 -38.05 -41.79
CA GLU A 1066 -2.03 -36.85 -41.30
C GLU A 1066 -1.20 -37.13 -40.04
N PRO A 1067 0.09 -36.73 -40.00
CA PRO A 1067 0.94 -36.88 -38.82
C PRO A 1067 0.76 -35.72 -37.83
N TYR A 1068 0.41 -36.04 -36.60
CA TYR A 1068 0.36 -35.12 -35.46
C TYR A 1068 1.63 -35.26 -34.60
N LEU A 1069 2.27 -34.13 -34.30
CA LEU A 1069 3.56 -34.05 -33.60
C LEU A 1069 3.36 -33.54 -32.17
N ALA A 1070 4.08 -34.12 -31.19
CA ALA A 1070 4.04 -33.62 -29.82
C ALA A 1070 4.73 -32.24 -29.66
N PRO A 1071 4.22 -31.33 -28.77
CA PRO A 1071 2.98 -31.45 -28.02
C PRO A 1071 1.76 -30.95 -28.82
N CYS A 1072 0.70 -31.76 -28.91
CA CYS A 1072 -0.51 -31.42 -29.68
C CYS A 1072 -1.76 -32.02 -29.03
N ILE A 1073 -2.89 -31.31 -29.05
CA ILE A 1073 -4.21 -31.86 -28.72
C ILE A 1073 -4.79 -32.45 -30.00
N LEU A 1074 -5.16 -33.73 -29.96
CA LEU A 1074 -5.80 -34.38 -31.10
C LEU A 1074 -7.23 -33.86 -31.27
N PRO A 1075 -7.66 -33.52 -32.50
CA PRO A 1075 -9.01 -33.09 -32.77
C PRO A 1075 -10.00 -34.25 -32.62
N ASP A 1076 -11.25 -33.94 -32.24
CA ASP A 1076 -12.34 -34.92 -32.05
C ASP A 1076 -12.70 -35.71 -33.33
N THR A 1077 -12.17 -35.30 -34.48
CA THR A 1077 -12.33 -35.98 -35.77
C THR A 1077 -11.48 -37.24 -35.90
N CYS A 1078 -10.42 -37.40 -35.08
CA CYS A 1078 -9.55 -38.56 -35.11
C CYS A 1078 -10.19 -39.72 -34.35
N GLU A 1079 -10.55 -40.79 -35.05
CA GLU A 1079 -11.15 -41.99 -34.43
C GLU A 1079 -10.14 -43.09 -34.15
N GLN A 1080 -9.14 -43.27 -35.03
CA GLN A 1080 -8.11 -44.31 -34.91
C GLN A 1080 -6.74 -43.71 -35.16
N ILE A 1081 -5.84 -43.97 -34.21
CA ILE A 1081 -4.49 -43.40 -34.22
C ILE A 1081 -3.43 -44.49 -34.05
N GLN A 1082 -2.34 -44.34 -34.80
CA GLN A 1082 -1.17 -45.23 -34.76
C GLN A 1082 0.09 -44.43 -34.43
N GLY A 1083 0.97 -44.97 -33.58
CA GLY A 1083 2.26 -44.36 -33.29
C GLY A 1083 3.18 -44.39 -34.53
N THR A 1084 4.01 -43.35 -34.70
CA THR A 1084 5.04 -43.34 -35.77
C THR A 1084 6.45 -43.56 -35.26
N SER A 1085 6.69 -43.28 -33.98
CA SER A 1085 7.94 -43.55 -33.30
C SER A 1085 7.85 -44.82 -32.45
N ASP A 1086 9.01 -45.39 -32.11
CA ASP A 1086 9.12 -46.54 -31.22
C ASP A 1086 8.46 -46.30 -29.84
N LEU A 1087 8.37 -45.03 -29.43
CA LEU A 1087 7.74 -44.62 -28.19
C LEU A 1087 7.00 -43.29 -28.38
N SER A 1088 5.67 -43.37 -28.38
CA SER A 1088 4.76 -42.24 -28.28
C SER A 1088 3.98 -42.30 -26.97
N LYS A 1089 3.85 -41.17 -26.27
CA LYS A 1089 3.14 -41.07 -24.99
C LYS A 1089 2.01 -40.07 -25.14
N LEU A 1090 0.81 -40.51 -24.79
CA LEU A 1090 -0.42 -39.74 -24.86
C LEU A 1090 -0.99 -39.56 -23.47
N LEU A 1091 -1.44 -38.35 -23.17
CA LEU A 1091 -2.24 -38.06 -21.99
C LEU A 1091 -3.72 -38.09 -22.39
N VAL A 1092 -4.47 -39.01 -21.81
CA VAL A 1092 -5.91 -39.11 -22.01
C VAL A 1092 -6.61 -38.53 -20.79
N ILE A 1093 -7.49 -37.55 -21.01
CA ILE A 1093 -8.33 -36.96 -19.97
C ILE A 1093 -9.76 -37.45 -20.18
N LEU A 1094 -10.35 -38.05 -19.14
CA LEU A 1094 -11.69 -38.61 -19.19
C LEU A 1094 -12.76 -37.53 -19.02
N ALA A 1095 -13.88 -37.71 -19.71
CA ALA A 1095 -15.09 -36.93 -19.46
C ALA A 1095 -15.66 -37.28 -18.07
N SER A 1096 -16.03 -36.28 -17.27
CA SER A 1096 -16.69 -36.52 -15.98
C SER A 1096 -18.01 -37.26 -16.21
N GLU A 1097 -18.25 -38.35 -15.48
CA GLU A 1097 -19.52 -39.08 -15.57
C GLU A 1097 -20.69 -38.10 -15.35
N PRO A 1098 -21.73 -38.09 -16.20
CA PRO A 1098 -22.97 -37.40 -15.85
C PRO A 1098 -23.48 -38.06 -14.58
N ALA A 1099 -23.74 -37.26 -13.54
CA ALA A 1099 -24.26 -37.74 -12.27
C ALA A 1099 -25.44 -38.69 -12.52
N LYS A 1100 -25.20 -39.99 -12.34
CA LYS A 1100 -26.28 -40.98 -12.34
C LYS A 1100 -27.23 -40.55 -11.25
N THR A 1101 -28.45 -40.20 -11.65
CA THR A 1101 -29.60 -40.06 -10.76
C THR A 1101 -29.61 -41.27 -9.84
N ILE A 1102 -29.44 -41.00 -8.55
CA ILE A 1102 -29.53 -41.99 -7.48
C ILE A 1102 -31.00 -42.39 -7.42
N ASP A 1103 -31.38 -43.41 -8.19
CA ASP A 1103 -32.56 -44.20 -7.88
C ASP A 1103 -32.11 -45.29 -6.90
N ASN A 1104 -32.42 -45.04 -5.63
CA ASN A 1104 -32.35 -46.03 -4.57
C ASN A 1104 -33.23 -47.21 -4.92
N THR A 1105 -32.65 -48.33 -5.35
CA THR A 1105 -33.06 -49.68 -4.94
C THR A 1105 -32.09 -50.74 -5.47
N MET A 1106 -31.76 -51.66 -4.57
CA MET A 1106 -31.12 -52.98 -4.74
C MET A 1106 -29.60 -53.09 -4.56
N GLU A 1107 -29.31 -54.02 -3.66
CA GLU A 1107 -28.06 -54.52 -3.10
C GLU A 1107 -26.99 -54.99 -4.10
N LEU A 1108 -25.74 -54.97 -3.61
CA LEU A 1108 -24.63 -55.90 -3.90
C LEU A 1108 -24.31 -56.22 -5.37
N CYS A 1109 -23.20 -55.66 -5.88
CA CYS A 1109 -22.09 -56.43 -6.47
C CYS A 1109 -20.91 -55.54 -6.85
N MET A 1110 -19.76 -55.75 -6.19
CA MET A 1110 -18.44 -55.31 -6.65
C MET A 1110 -18.01 -56.14 -7.87
N PRO A 1111 -17.46 -55.57 -8.95
CA PRO A 1111 -16.65 -56.32 -9.88
C PRO A 1111 -15.18 -56.24 -9.45
N ASN A 1112 -14.68 -57.35 -8.91
CA ASN A 1112 -13.26 -57.64 -8.86
C ASN A 1112 -12.71 -57.71 -10.29
N LEU A 1113 -11.90 -56.73 -10.70
CA LEU A 1113 -11.04 -56.88 -11.88
C LEU A 1113 -9.76 -57.60 -11.46
N ILE A 1114 -9.81 -58.91 -11.67
CA ILE A 1114 -8.76 -59.89 -11.49
C ILE A 1114 -7.64 -59.61 -12.51
N PHE A 1115 -6.40 -59.45 -12.01
CA PHE A 1115 -5.19 -59.62 -12.82
C PHE A 1115 -5.18 -61.03 -13.40
N GLY A 1116 -5.31 -61.15 -14.72
CA GLY A 1116 -5.19 -62.43 -15.41
C GLY A 1116 -3.73 -62.88 -15.48
N GLU A 1117 -3.39 -63.95 -14.77
CA GLU A 1117 -2.18 -64.75 -15.03
C GLU A 1117 -2.20 -65.31 -16.46
N PRO A 1118 -1.03 -65.44 -17.12
CA PRO A 1118 -0.93 -66.03 -18.44
C PRO A 1118 -1.04 -67.55 -18.37
N ARG A 1119 -2.03 -68.14 -19.04
CA ARG A 1119 -2.11 -69.59 -19.26
C ARG A 1119 -0.96 -70.07 -20.13
N LYS A 1120 -0.11 -70.92 -19.57
CA LYS A 1120 0.81 -71.83 -20.29
C LYS A 1120 0.05 -72.93 -21.04
N ASN A 1121 0.45 -73.16 -22.29
CA ASN A 1121 0.62 -74.45 -23.01
C ASN A 1121 0.56 -74.16 -24.53
N ILE A 1122 1.41 -74.64 -25.44
CA ILE A 1122 2.40 -75.72 -25.47
C ILE A 1122 3.29 -75.53 -26.73
N THR A 1123 4.60 -75.78 -26.57
CA THR A 1123 5.65 -76.25 -27.53
C THR A 1123 6.01 -75.48 -28.80
N GLY A 1124 7.29 -75.11 -28.88
CA GLY A 1124 8.08 -75.02 -30.11
C GLY A 1124 9.43 -74.31 -29.92
N ARG A 1125 10.53 -75.09 -29.82
CA ARG A 1125 11.94 -74.84 -30.25
C ARG A 1125 12.32 -73.40 -30.68
N GLU A 1126 13.52 -72.86 -30.51
CA GLU A 1126 14.86 -73.26 -30.07
C GLU A 1126 15.73 -71.98 -30.14
N LYS A 1127 16.73 -71.87 -29.26
CA LYS A 1127 18.07 -71.27 -29.49
C LYS A 1127 18.24 -69.79 -29.93
N MET A 1128 19.05 -69.13 -29.06
CA MET A 1128 20.23 -68.29 -29.31
C MET A 1128 20.09 -66.77 -29.41
N ARG A 1129 20.80 -66.15 -28.45
CA ARG A 1129 21.35 -64.79 -28.31
C ARG A 1129 20.51 -63.76 -27.58
#